data_AF-A0A2H2YFF7-F1
#
_entry.id   AF-A0A2H2YFF7-F1
#
_cell.length_a   1.000
_cell.length_b   1.000
_cell.length_c   1.000
_cell.angle_alpha   90.00
_cell.angle_beta   90.00
_cell.angle_gamma   90.00
#
_symmetry.space_group_name_H-M   'P 1'
#
loop_
_entity.id
_entity.type
_entity.pdbx_description
1 polymer ?
#
loop_
_entity_poly.entity_id
_entity_poly.type
_entity_poly.pdbx_seq_one_letter_code
_entity_poly.pdbx_strand_id
1 'polypeptide(L)'
;MSVAITVFGVSINLQNPIVCYVLLRRVRGSGAYPKPHLPSRLGDNETYSTALPDSSATLLVWEKILSSVEEVSILSDMEGGQISIPAECPIAGGKTITGAPFGPLVIEDSSQRTNVTGVGNLCRKGIAGEQIFNEILKELNEQLIQGTLPKVLQAIILKIGELSGLGGVLESRQVIGVVDFFHRRTFLDGLDGPLFEILSNRPNLRTRDPMIEFEIKRCSQGVNQSYTLHVTLSNYDELLKSQLVHVAKDQQEAKISAFAHVTDIEISVFDFSGELVDKIKNQFPQSIDIGLSVLGGSDLMPPPFRGAKNSADLEARSKIVTSSFEAASIANRSGALDTLRKQAAEIVSLVGTRIAGLENIWFERGMEGQLGVIRWIKKKLEQPSVSEAYLVDPFLGSEAFSRVVARQGNQSATLNIIISPGHKNPDSNSVDDTDTNGVSGYLEKLKSTASELGEKLAGKISIFNIKRGGGAKQAFHDRYICIINNKGLPSVYLLSNSLSKAAGVWPFAICALSQVNSWRVYAYILELVRSNSTSNEYCSELVWDNISANPIPVKVLAPELQPEVGAPQIMEINKFLLGLREIIIRNSKAEGRIIEYVLGFLADLPDGVDTDVFGDALFKVSSHRDAVLALVSSLFRRAGQIRVANILDEKMLDQFLESLPRPDERRISFIPSESRSSVFSNISSTILRKPNATNFLLRSFNPRMHQLISLIETQRYGYEFDAHEAGLMLAIIALEVATSSTAGSLQSREGLTTDYIHWVGRLMRSSVVSVKYSEGEILIPEWSQDLLMIAQRLSEVSRELGSVLDPAFARIDDDPWVSPRFKSILASSLTNKI
;
A
#
# COMPACT_ATOMS: atom_id res chain seq x y z
N MET A 1 -36.02 -18.26 29.01
CA MET A 1 -35.35 -17.02 29.45
C MET A 1 -35.85 -15.93 28.52
N SER A 2 -36.45 -14.84 29.01
CA SER A 2 -37.09 -13.85 28.14
C SER A 2 -36.13 -13.31 27.07
N VAL A 3 -36.58 -13.29 25.82
CA VAL A 3 -35.89 -12.67 24.68
C VAL A 3 -36.32 -11.20 24.56
N ALA A 4 -35.39 -10.30 24.31
CA ALA A 4 -35.66 -8.94 23.87
C ALA A 4 -35.42 -8.82 22.36
N ILE A 5 -36.28 -8.05 21.71
CA ILE A 5 -36.14 -7.60 20.34
C ILE A 5 -35.75 -6.12 20.34
N THR A 6 -34.70 -5.76 19.62
CA THR A 6 -34.29 -4.38 19.35
C THR A 6 -34.37 -4.14 17.86
N VAL A 7 -35.16 -3.17 17.44
CA VAL A 7 -35.34 -2.79 16.04
C VAL A 7 -34.59 -1.48 15.80
N PHE A 8 -33.69 -1.49 14.83
CA PHE A 8 -32.98 -0.32 14.35
C PHE A 8 -33.59 0.10 13.02
N GLY A 9 -33.88 1.39 12.86
CA GLY A 9 -34.35 1.95 11.59
C GLY A 9 -33.71 3.29 11.28
N VAL A 10 -33.79 3.71 10.04
CA VAL A 10 -33.32 5.03 9.58
C VAL A 10 -34.51 5.85 9.12
N SER A 11 -34.55 7.11 9.53
CA SER A 11 -35.49 8.12 9.01
C SER A 11 -34.69 9.25 8.38
N ILE A 12 -35.14 9.71 7.22
CA ILE A 12 -34.55 10.86 6.51
C ILE A 12 -35.61 11.95 6.54
N ASN A 13 -35.23 13.16 6.96
CA ASN A 13 -36.15 14.31 7.00
C ASN A 13 -37.47 14.06 7.76
N LEU A 14 -37.44 13.24 8.83
CA LEU A 14 -38.61 12.89 9.65
C LEU A 14 -39.71 12.12 8.90
N GLN A 15 -39.38 11.47 7.79
CA GLN A 15 -40.30 10.56 7.08
C GLN A 15 -40.41 9.20 7.78
N ASN A 16 -41.32 8.36 7.26
CA ASN A 16 -41.56 7.01 7.76
C ASN A 16 -40.23 6.24 7.86
N PRO A 17 -39.88 5.73 9.05
CA PRO A 17 -38.62 5.05 9.25
C PRO A 17 -38.58 3.71 8.52
N ILE A 18 -37.39 3.33 8.05
CA ILE A 18 -37.13 2.07 7.38
C ILE A 18 -36.27 1.21 8.29
N VAL A 19 -36.71 -0.03 8.53
CA VAL A 19 -35.94 -1.00 9.32
C VAL A 19 -34.58 -1.27 8.66
N CYS A 20 -33.50 -1.22 9.43
CA CYS A 20 -32.13 -1.52 8.99
C CYS A 20 -31.59 -2.81 9.55
N TYR A 21 -31.90 -3.09 10.81
CA TYR A 21 -31.31 -4.21 11.53
C TYR A 21 -32.22 -4.58 12.68
N VAL A 22 -32.37 -5.88 12.95
CA VAL A 22 -33.15 -6.37 14.09
C VAL A 22 -32.27 -7.28 14.91
N LEU A 23 -32.22 -7.04 16.22
CA LEU A 23 -31.43 -7.81 17.17
C LEU A 23 -32.35 -8.51 18.18
N LEU A 24 -32.32 -9.83 18.19
CA LEU A 24 -32.89 -10.68 19.22
C LEU A 24 -31.78 -11.12 20.18
N ARG A 25 -32.04 -11.03 21.48
CA ARG A 25 -31.08 -11.46 22.53
C ARG A 25 -31.81 -11.92 23.79
N ARG A 26 -31.16 -12.72 24.62
CA ARG A 26 -31.71 -13.11 25.94
C ARG A 26 -31.43 -12.03 27.01
N VAL A 27 -32.43 -11.71 27.83
CA VAL A 27 -32.39 -10.59 28.81
C VAL A 27 -31.97 -11.03 30.22
N ARG A 28 -32.25 -12.27 30.61
CA ARG A 28 -31.91 -12.84 31.92
C ARG A 28 -31.26 -14.21 31.76
N GLY A 29 -30.24 -14.51 32.56
CA GLY A 29 -29.53 -15.80 32.59
C GLY A 29 -28.05 -15.63 32.90
N SER A 30 -27.38 -16.73 33.23
CA SER A 30 -25.93 -16.82 33.42
C SER A 30 -25.21 -16.74 32.07
N GLY A 31 -25.19 -15.53 31.50
CA GLY A 31 -24.47 -15.22 30.29
C GLY A 31 -24.92 -13.91 29.66
N ALA A 32 -24.43 -12.79 30.22
CA ALA A 32 -24.71 -11.49 29.64
C ALA A 32 -23.91 -11.34 28.34
N TYR A 33 -24.64 -11.46 27.24
CA TYR A 33 -24.39 -10.76 25.98
C TYR A 33 -24.03 -9.28 26.25
N PRO A 34 -23.27 -8.58 25.39
CA PRO A 34 -23.01 -7.15 25.58
C PRO A 34 -24.34 -6.43 25.75
N LYS A 35 -24.54 -5.80 26.91
CA LYS A 35 -25.77 -5.04 27.15
C LYS A 35 -25.81 -3.93 26.11
N PRO A 36 -26.92 -3.74 25.37
CA PRO A 36 -26.98 -2.67 24.40
C PRO A 36 -26.80 -1.34 25.13
N HIS A 37 -26.04 -0.44 24.53
CA HIS A 37 -25.71 0.88 25.07
C HIS A 37 -26.86 1.86 24.85
N LEU A 38 -28.06 1.44 25.26
CA LEU A 38 -29.27 2.25 25.17
C LEU A 38 -29.43 3.10 26.43
N PRO A 39 -30.01 4.30 26.32
CA PRO A 39 -30.34 5.12 27.48
C PRO A 39 -31.17 4.34 28.50
N SER A 40 -30.88 4.52 29.79
CA SER A 40 -31.43 3.70 30.89
C SER A 40 -32.94 3.84 31.15
N ARG A 41 -33.71 4.43 30.23
CA ARG A 41 -35.16 4.69 30.34
C ARG A 41 -35.84 4.80 28.97
N LEU A 42 -35.63 3.85 28.07
CA LEU A 42 -36.61 3.65 27.00
C LEU A 42 -37.85 3.03 27.66
N GLY A 43 -38.90 3.81 27.86
CA GLY A 43 -40.19 3.26 28.28
C GLY A 43 -40.70 2.23 27.26
N ASP A 44 -41.56 1.31 27.68
CA ASP A 44 -42.30 0.45 26.75
C ASP A 44 -43.02 1.38 25.76
N ASN A 45 -42.60 1.38 24.48
CA ASN A 45 -43.05 2.22 23.35
C ASN A 45 -42.30 3.53 23.05
N GLU A 46 -41.20 3.85 23.74
CA GLU A 46 -40.38 5.01 23.35
C GLU A 46 -39.35 4.64 22.26
N THR A 47 -39.08 5.57 21.34
CA THR A 47 -37.96 5.46 20.40
C THR A 47 -36.81 6.34 20.83
N TYR A 48 -35.61 5.80 20.75
CA TYR A 48 -34.39 6.58 20.88
C TYR A 48 -33.95 7.01 19.48
N SER A 49 -33.68 8.31 19.31
CA SER A 49 -33.20 8.87 18.05
C SER A 49 -31.80 9.46 18.21
N THR A 50 -30.96 9.29 17.20
CA THR A 50 -29.63 9.88 17.15
C THR A 50 -29.30 10.30 15.71
N ALA A 51 -28.83 11.53 15.54
CA ALA A 51 -28.47 12.05 14.23
C ALA A 51 -27.20 11.37 13.72
N LEU A 52 -27.18 11.04 12.43
CA LEU A 52 -25.97 10.50 11.78
C LEU A 52 -25.08 11.68 11.31
N PRO A 53 -23.76 11.63 11.57
CA PRO A 53 -22.85 12.71 11.20
C PRO A 53 -22.88 12.99 9.70
N ASP A 54 -22.79 14.27 9.34
CA ASP A 54 -22.73 14.77 7.96
C ASP A 54 -23.89 14.32 7.05
N SER A 55 -25.07 14.04 7.62
CA SER A 55 -26.26 13.66 6.87
C SER A 55 -27.56 14.18 7.49
N SER A 56 -28.65 14.21 6.71
CA SER A 56 -30.01 14.46 7.20
C SER A 56 -30.69 13.22 7.77
N ALA A 57 -29.99 12.09 7.82
CA ALA A 57 -30.51 10.83 8.31
C ALA A 57 -30.38 10.72 9.83
N THR A 58 -31.40 10.15 10.46
CA THR A 58 -31.48 9.89 11.89
C THR A 58 -31.67 8.40 12.10
N LEU A 59 -30.83 7.80 12.95
CA LEU A 59 -31.01 6.42 13.38
C LEU A 59 -32.01 6.38 14.54
N LEU A 60 -32.98 5.49 14.43
CA LEU A 60 -34.04 5.22 15.41
C LEU A 60 -33.85 3.83 15.99
N VAL A 61 -34.07 3.71 17.29
CA VAL A 61 -33.97 2.44 18.02
C VAL A 61 -35.20 2.24 18.89
N TRP A 62 -35.76 1.05 18.82
CA TRP A 62 -36.87 0.61 19.66
C TRP A 62 -36.55 -0.76 20.26
N GLU A 63 -37.00 -1.02 21.49
CA GLU A 63 -36.73 -2.26 22.20
C GLU A 63 -37.95 -2.76 22.96
N LYS A 64 -38.16 -4.09 22.98
CA LYS A 64 -39.19 -4.75 23.78
C LYS A 64 -38.68 -6.09 24.33
N ILE A 65 -39.04 -6.40 25.56
CA ILE A 65 -38.94 -7.76 26.11
C ILE A 65 -40.18 -8.55 25.69
N LEU A 66 -39.97 -9.64 24.96
CA LEU A 66 -41.04 -10.50 24.44
C LEU A 66 -41.67 -11.32 25.58
N SER A 67 -42.98 -11.50 25.51
CA SER A 67 -43.68 -12.52 26.30
C SER A 67 -43.28 -13.92 25.84
N SER A 68 -43.53 -14.94 26.66
CA SER A 68 -43.18 -16.33 26.30
C SER A 68 -43.88 -16.83 25.02
N VAL A 69 -45.09 -16.34 24.73
CA VAL A 69 -45.82 -16.70 23.51
C VAL A 69 -45.19 -16.04 22.29
N GLU A 70 -44.84 -14.76 22.38
CA GLU A 70 -44.16 -14.02 21.31
C GLU A 70 -42.75 -14.56 21.04
N GLU A 71 -42.01 -14.92 22.11
CA GLU A 71 -40.69 -15.55 21.99
C GLU A 71 -40.77 -16.85 21.18
N VAL A 72 -41.70 -17.76 21.51
CA VAL A 72 -41.87 -19.02 20.78
C VAL A 72 -42.25 -18.79 19.33
N SER A 73 -43.19 -17.86 19.07
CA SER A 73 -43.60 -17.51 17.70
C SER A 73 -42.43 -16.97 16.89
N ILE A 74 -41.74 -15.95 17.39
CA ILE A 74 -40.64 -15.27 16.68
C ILE A 74 -39.48 -16.24 16.41
N LEU A 75 -39.12 -17.09 17.38
CA LEU A 75 -38.03 -18.04 17.18
C LEU A 75 -38.41 -19.15 16.17
N SER A 76 -39.67 -19.59 16.16
CA SER A 76 -40.19 -20.54 15.17
C SER A 76 -40.25 -19.94 13.77
N ASP A 77 -40.75 -18.70 13.65
CA ASP A 77 -40.82 -17.96 12.39
C ASP A 77 -39.42 -17.79 11.80
N MET A 78 -38.44 -17.47 12.66
CA MET A 78 -37.06 -17.25 12.24
C MET A 78 -36.43 -18.50 11.61
N GLU A 79 -36.80 -19.69 12.08
CA GLU A 79 -36.37 -20.97 11.48
C GLU A 79 -36.99 -21.21 10.10
N GLY A 80 -38.19 -20.67 9.85
CA GLY A 80 -38.85 -20.65 8.55
C GLY A 80 -38.35 -19.55 7.59
N GLY A 81 -37.37 -18.72 7.99
CA GLY A 81 -36.86 -17.62 7.19
C GLY A 81 -37.75 -16.37 7.20
N GLN A 82 -38.63 -16.23 8.18
CA GLN A 82 -39.50 -15.06 8.34
C GLN A 82 -39.50 -14.51 9.77
N ILE A 83 -39.83 -13.24 9.96
CA ILE A 83 -40.11 -12.68 11.29
C ILE A 83 -41.06 -11.49 11.17
N SER A 84 -42.10 -11.46 11.98
CA SER A 84 -42.99 -10.30 12.08
C SER A 84 -42.52 -9.37 13.19
N ILE A 85 -42.30 -8.10 12.86
CA ILE A 85 -42.00 -7.06 13.84
C ILE A 85 -43.27 -6.80 14.68
N PRO A 86 -43.19 -6.72 16.02
CA PRO A 86 -44.35 -6.45 16.87
C PRO A 86 -45.14 -5.22 16.41
N ALA A 87 -46.47 -5.30 16.41
CA ALA A 87 -47.36 -4.29 15.82
C ALA A 87 -47.19 -2.89 16.44
N GLU A 88 -46.83 -2.85 17.72
CA GLU A 88 -46.55 -1.65 18.50
C GLU A 88 -45.20 -0.98 18.18
N CYS A 89 -44.33 -1.63 17.39
CA CYS A 89 -43.05 -1.04 17.01
C CYS A 89 -43.26 0.17 16.08
N PRO A 90 -42.82 1.39 16.45
CA PRO A 90 -43.05 2.59 15.64
C PRO A 90 -42.14 2.69 14.41
N ILE A 91 -41.17 1.78 14.24
CA ILE A 91 -40.25 1.78 13.09
C ILE A 91 -40.86 1.02 11.92
N ALA A 92 -41.40 -0.17 12.16
CA ALA A 92 -41.93 -1.04 11.11
C ALA A 92 -42.93 -2.06 11.70
N GLY A 93 -43.78 -1.63 12.63
CA GLY A 93 -44.70 -2.51 13.34
C GLY A 93 -45.64 -3.27 12.39
N GLY A 94 -45.77 -4.58 12.61
CA GLY A 94 -46.56 -5.49 11.78
C GLY A 94 -45.90 -5.86 10.45
N LYS A 95 -44.74 -5.27 10.10
CA LYS A 95 -44.00 -5.65 8.91
C LYS A 95 -43.40 -7.04 9.09
N THR A 96 -43.61 -7.91 8.10
CA THR A 96 -42.95 -9.21 8.04
C THR A 96 -41.70 -9.09 7.19
N ILE A 97 -40.57 -9.47 7.78
CA ILE A 97 -39.29 -9.61 7.11
C ILE A 97 -39.17 -11.06 6.65
N THR A 98 -38.83 -11.26 5.38
CA THR A 98 -38.51 -12.57 4.83
C THR A 98 -37.08 -12.59 4.29
N GLY A 99 -36.44 -13.75 4.32
CA GLY A 99 -35.09 -13.90 3.80
C GLY A 99 -34.53 -15.31 3.97
N ALA A 100 -33.25 -15.46 3.66
CA ALA A 100 -32.56 -16.74 3.83
C ALA A 100 -32.13 -16.92 5.29
N PRO A 101 -32.56 -17.99 5.98
CA PRO A 101 -32.09 -18.30 7.32
C PRO A 101 -30.60 -18.71 7.30
N PHE A 102 -29.87 -18.40 8.36
CA PHE A 102 -28.47 -18.82 8.53
C PHE A 102 -28.14 -19.17 9.99
N GLY A 103 -27.02 -19.87 10.16
CA GLY A 103 -26.50 -20.30 11.46
C GLY A 103 -27.05 -21.66 11.92
N PRO A 104 -26.70 -22.10 13.15
CA PRO A 104 -25.91 -21.35 14.14
C PRO A 104 -24.44 -21.20 13.73
N LEU A 105 -23.93 -19.97 13.80
CA LEU A 105 -22.53 -19.61 13.62
C LEU A 105 -21.90 -19.34 14.97
N VAL A 106 -20.77 -19.96 15.28
CA VAL A 106 -20.00 -19.66 16.49
C VAL A 106 -19.29 -18.32 16.31
N ILE A 107 -19.51 -17.41 17.25
CA ILE A 107 -18.85 -16.11 17.31
C ILE A 107 -17.63 -16.24 18.22
N GLU A 108 -16.46 -15.95 17.66
CA GLU A 108 -15.22 -15.92 18.42
C GLU A 108 -15.24 -14.75 19.40
N ASP A 109 -15.15 -15.07 20.69
CA ASP A 109 -15.10 -14.09 21.77
C ASP A 109 -13.63 -13.73 22.04
N SER A 110 -13.27 -12.46 21.85
CA SER A 110 -11.95 -11.96 22.24
C SER A 110 -12.09 -11.28 23.61
N SER A 111 -11.71 -12.01 24.65
CA SER A 111 -11.93 -11.68 26.07
C SER A 111 -11.34 -10.35 26.55
N GLN A 112 -10.59 -9.63 25.71
CA GLN A 112 -9.91 -8.38 26.06
C GLN A 112 -10.57 -7.11 25.53
N ARG A 113 -11.54 -7.19 24.61
CA ARG A 113 -12.19 -6.00 24.03
C ARG A 113 -13.64 -5.81 24.48
N THR A 114 -14.31 -6.87 24.88
CA THR A 114 -15.73 -6.83 25.30
C THR A 114 -15.94 -7.75 26.50
N ASN A 115 -16.57 -7.23 27.57
CA ASN A 115 -17.01 -8.02 28.72
C ASN A 115 -18.23 -8.87 28.33
N VAL A 116 -18.06 -9.88 27.49
CA VAL A 116 -19.11 -10.88 27.29
C VAL A 116 -18.98 -11.90 28.41
N THR A 117 -20.04 -12.10 29.18
CA THR A 117 -20.07 -13.07 30.29
C THR A 117 -20.94 -14.26 29.89
N GLY A 118 -20.72 -15.42 30.50
CA GLY A 118 -21.51 -16.65 30.29
C GLY A 118 -20.72 -17.85 29.79
N VAL A 119 -21.27 -19.04 30.03
CA VAL A 119 -20.66 -20.32 29.67
C VAL A 119 -21.01 -20.71 28.23
N GLY A 120 -19.98 -21.19 27.54
CA GLY A 120 -20.08 -21.84 26.25
C GLY A 120 -20.19 -20.90 25.05
N ASN A 121 -20.17 -21.46 23.85
CA ASN A 121 -20.08 -20.69 22.61
C ASN A 121 -21.23 -19.69 22.44
N LEU A 122 -20.87 -18.42 22.18
CA LEU A 122 -21.81 -17.43 21.67
C LEU A 122 -22.14 -17.80 20.22
N CYS A 123 -23.41 -18.06 19.96
CA CYS A 123 -23.91 -18.42 18.65
C CYS A 123 -24.74 -17.27 18.07
N ARG A 124 -24.59 -17.06 16.76
CA ARG A 124 -25.40 -16.15 15.94
C ARG A 124 -26.20 -17.00 14.95
N LYS A 125 -27.51 -16.87 14.95
CA LYS A 125 -28.38 -17.36 13.87
C LYS A 125 -29.34 -16.25 13.47
N GLY A 126 -29.96 -16.33 12.31
CA GLY A 126 -30.77 -15.21 11.86
C GLY A 126 -31.33 -15.37 10.46
N ILE A 127 -31.80 -14.26 9.91
CA ILE A 127 -32.34 -14.15 8.55
C ILE A 127 -31.61 -13.01 7.83
N ALA A 128 -31.11 -13.30 6.62
CA ALA A 128 -30.60 -12.28 5.70
C ALA A 128 -31.70 -11.91 4.68
N GLY A 129 -32.21 -10.68 4.78
CA GLY A 129 -33.30 -10.19 3.95
C GLY A 129 -32.81 -9.18 2.91
N GLU A 130 -32.70 -9.61 1.65
CA GLU A 130 -32.28 -8.74 0.53
C GLU A 130 -33.25 -7.56 0.35
N GLN A 131 -34.54 -7.79 0.60
CA GLN A 131 -35.57 -6.76 0.51
C GLN A 131 -35.28 -5.56 1.42
N ILE A 132 -34.86 -5.79 2.67
CA ILE A 132 -34.57 -4.70 3.62
C ILE A 132 -33.40 -3.85 3.11
N PHE A 133 -32.35 -4.51 2.63
CA PHE A 133 -31.18 -3.83 2.12
C PHE A 133 -31.51 -2.99 0.88
N ASN A 134 -32.26 -3.56 -0.06
CA ASN A 134 -32.68 -2.88 -1.28
C ASN A 134 -33.61 -1.69 -1.00
N GLU A 135 -34.53 -1.81 -0.03
CA GLU A 135 -35.39 -0.70 0.39
C GLU A 135 -34.57 0.45 0.99
N ILE A 136 -33.59 0.15 1.83
CA ILE A 136 -32.70 1.17 2.40
C ILE A 136 -31.85 1.84 1.33
N LEU A 137 -31.25 1.05 0.44
CA LEU A 137 -30.45 1.60 -0.66
C LEU A 137 -31.29 2.51 -1.53
N LYS A 138 -32.50 2.09 -1.88
CA LYS A 138 -33.43 2.88 -2.67
C LYS A 138 -33.75 4.20 -1.97
N GLU A 139 -34.17 4.16 -0.71
CA GLU A 139 -34.58 5.36 0.01
C GLU A 139 -33.41 6.34 0.22
N LEU A 140 -32.26 5.83 0.65
CA LEU A 140 -31.08 6.66 0.85
C LEU A 140 -30.59 7.25 -0.48
N ASN A 141 -30.66 6.51 -1.58
CA ASN A 141 -30.23 7.02 -2.88
C ASN A 141 -31.21 8.05 -3.47
N GLU A 142 -32.50 7.94 -3.19
CA GLU A 142 -33.52 8.91 -3.63
C GLU A 142 -33.48 10.20 -2.82
N GLN A 143 -33.16 10.13 -1.53
CA GLN A 143 -33.24 11.30 -0.63
C GLN A 143 -31.92 11.97 -0.30
N LEU A 144 -30.79 11.28 -0.44
CA LEU A 144 -29.48 11.85 -0.15
C LEU A 144 -28.85 12.53 -1.37
N ILE A 145 -27.93 13.44 -1.12
CA ILE A 145 -27.11 14.06 -2.16
C ILE A 145 -26.24 12.97 -2.81
N GLN A 146 -26.17 12.97 -4.14
CA GLN A 146 -25.37 12.02 -4.92
C GLN A 146 -23.93 11.95 -4.39
N GLY A 147 -23.42 10.73 -4.17
CA GLY A 147 -22.07 10.47 -3.64
C GLY A 147 -21.97 10.38 -2.12
N THR A 148 -23.02 10.70 -1.35
CA THR A 148 -23.00 10.62 0.13
C THR A 148 -23.42 9.25 0.69
N LEU A 149 -24.08 8.42 -0.12
CA LEU A 149 -24.61 7.10 0.27
C LEU A 149 -23.60 6.19 1.00
N PRO A 150 -22.35 5.99 0.50
CA PRO A 150 -21.40 5.11 1.19
C PRO A 150 -21.04 5.59 2.61
N LYS A 151 -20.92 6.92 2.80
CA LYS A 151 -20.61 7.52 4.09
C LYS A 151 -21.76 7.32 5.09
N VAL A 152 -23.01 7.50 4.62
CA VAL A 152 -24.19 7.31 5.47
C VAL A 152 -24.39 5.84 5.85
N LEU A 153 -24.21 4.91 4.91
CA LEU A 153 -24.25 3.47 5.22
C LEU A 153 -23.19 3.08 6.25
N GLN A 154 -21.97 3.58 6.10
CA GLN A 154 -20.91 3.35 7.09
C GLN A 154 -21.28 3.93 8.46
N ALA A 155 -21.83 5.15 8.51
CA ALA A 155 -22.28 5.77 9.76
C ALA A 155 -23.41 4.95 10.43
N ILE A 156 -24.36 4.41 9.65
CA ILE A 156 -25.42 3.52 10.15
C ILE A 156 -24.80 2.28 10.80
N ILE A 157 -23.90 1.59 10.10
CA ILE A 157 -23.24 0.36 10.59
C ILE A 157 -22.52 0.64 11.90
N LEU A 158 -21.68 1.68 11.94
CA LEU A 158 -20.92 2.07 13.14
C LEU A 158 -21.84 2.39 14.32
N LYS A 159 -22.93 3.13 14.08
CA LYS A 159 -23.85 3.54 15.14
C LYS A 159 -24.72 2.39 15.65
N ILE A 160 -25.13 1.47 14.78
CA ILE A 160 -25.78 0.21 15.22
C ILE A 160 -24.79 -0.59 16.09
N GLY A 161 -23.51 -0.68 15.70
CA GLY A 161 -22.47 -1.38 16.47
C GLY A 161 -22.30 -0.81 17.88
N GLU A 162 -22.23 0.51 17.97
CA GLU A 162 -22.20 1.23 19.25
C GLU A 162 -23.45 0.94 20.09
N LEU A 163 -24.66 1.20 19.57
CA LEU A 163 -25.88 1.12 20.36
C LEU A 163 -26.29 -0.31 20.72
N SER A 164 -26.00 -1.29 19.87
CA SER A 164 -26.27 -2.70 20.16
C SER A 164 -25.27 -3.33 21.14
N GLY A 165 -24.13 -2.68 21.40
CA GLY A 165 -23.02 -3.27 22.15
C GLY A 165 -22.21 -4.30 21.35
N LEU A 166 -22.53 -4.52 20.07
CA LEU A 166 -21.87 -5.51 19.21
C LEU A 166 -20.63 -5.00 18.48
N GLY A 167 -20.34 -3.70 18.53
CA GLY A 167 -19.26 -3.11 17.73
C GLY A 167 -17.90 -3.80 17.93
N GLY A 168 -17.59 -4.21 19.15
CA GLY A 168 -16.37 -4.97 19.46
C GLY A 168 -16.44 -6.47 19.15
N VAL A 169 -17.64 -7.03 18.96
CA VAL A 169 -17.86 -8.47 18.73
C VAL A 169 -17.94 -8.81 17.25
N LEU A 170 -18.62 -7.98 16.45
CA LEU A 170 -18.76 -8.22 15.00
C LEU A 170 -17.71 -7.47 14.17
N GLU A 171 -17.10 -6.40 14.69
CA GLU A 171 -16.16 -5.52 13.97
C GLU A 171 -16.62 -5.25 12.51
N SER A 172 -15.85 -5.69 11.51
CA SER A 172 -16.14 -5.50 10.07
C SER A 172 -17.26 -6.39 9.52
N ARG A 173 -17.76 -7.36 10.30
CA ARG A 173 -18.82 -8.30 9.91
C ARG A 173 -20.23 -7.77 10.19
N GLN A 174 -20.33 -6.54 10.67
CA GLN A 174 -21.61 -5.91 10.91
C GLN A 174 -22.28 -5.51 9.60
N VAL A 175 -23.54 -5.90 9.44
CA VAL A 175 -24.28 -5.84 8.18
C VAL A 175 -25.65 -5.23 8.38
N ILE A 176 -26.17 -4.59 7.33
CA ILE A 176 -27.52 -4.05 7.24
C ILE A 176 -28.40 -5.09 6.54
N GLY A 177 -29.71 -5.11 6.82
CA GLY A 177 -30.67 -6.01 6.19
C GLY A 177 -30.70 -7.40 6.81
N VAL A 178 -30.33 -7.49 8.08
CA VAL A 178 -30.24 -8.76 8.82
C VAL A 178 -31.06 -8.71 10.10
N VAL A 179 -31.68 -9.84 10.40
CA VAL A 179 -32.27 -10.14 11.71
C VAL A 179 -31.34 -11.11 12.39
N ASP A 180 -30.74 -10.71 13.50
CA ASP A 180 -29.78 -11.51 14.24
C ASP A 180 -30.33 -11.96 15.58
N PHE A 181 -30.20 -13.24 15.87
CA PHE A 181 -30.43 -13.82 17.18
C PHE A 181 -29.14 -14.34 17.78
N PHE A 182 -28.72 -13.67 18.86
CA PHE A 182 -27.57 -14.08 19.65
C PHE A 182 -28.01 -14.86 20.87
N HIS A 183 -27.42 -16.03 21.03
CA HIS A 183 -27.67 -16.92 22.15
C HIS A 183 -26.41 -17.71 22.48
N ARG A 184 -26.18 -18.02 23.76
CA ARG A 184 -25.19 -19.04 24.12
C ARG A 184 -25.84 -20.41 24.04
N ARG A 185 -25.13 -21.40 23.49
CA ARG A 185 -25.60 -22.80 23.46
C ARG A 185 -25.60 -23.29 24.91
N THR A 186 -26.77 -23.35 25.54
CA THR A 186 -26.93 -23.67 26.96
C THR A 186 -26.35 -25.06 27.25
N PHE A 187 -25.24 -25.12 27.97
CA PHE A 187 -24.77 -26.32 28.66
C PHE A 187 -25.11 -26.14 30.14
N LEU A 188 -26.34 -26.54 30.49
CA LEU A 188 -26.92 -26.58 31.85
C LEU A 188 -27.20 -25.21 32.50
N ASP A 189 -28.41 -25.08 33.04
CA ASP A 189 -28.89 -23.86 33.69
C ASP A 189 -28.03 -23.49 34.90
N GLY A 190 -27.52 -22.25 34.95
CA GLY A 190 -26.97 -21.62 36.16
C GLY A 190 -25.45 -21.50 36.27
N LEU A 191 -24.69 -21.89 35.25
CA LEU A 191 -23.23 -21.70 35.22
C LEU A 191 -22.87 -20.39 34.49
N ASP A 192 -22.00 -19.57 35.09
CA ASP A 192 -21.54 -18.27 34.55
C ASP A 192 -20.01 -18.26 34.35
N GLY A 193 -19.53 -17.89 33.15
CA GLY A 193 -18.10 -17.73 32.82
C GLY A 193 -17.51 -18.82 31.91
N PRO A 194 -16.21 -18.79 31.57
CA PRO A 194 -15.59 -19.80 30.72
C PRO A 194 -15.51 -21.16 31.44
N LEU A 195 -15.52 -22.28 30.68
CA LEU A 195 -15.34 -23.62 31.28
C LEU A 195 -13.94 -23.81 31.87
N PHE A 196 -12.96 -23.11 31.29
CA PHE A 196 -11.57 -23.14 31.70
C PHE A 196 -11.01 -21.72 31.83
N GLU A 197 -10.11 -21.53 32.76
CA GLU A 197 -9.31 -20.32 32.92
C GLU A 197 -7.86 -20.61 32.51
N ILE A 198 -7.21 -19.63 31.90
CA ILE A 198 -5.79 -19.70 31.53
C ILE A 198 -4.99 -18.90 32.55
N LEU A 199 -4.24 -19.61 33.38
CA LEU A 199 -3.27 -19.04 34.28
C LEU A 199 -1.90 -19.05 33.61
N SER A 200 -1.19 -17.92 33.71
CA SER A 200 0.19 -17.80 33.25
C SER A 200 1.03 -17.22 34.38
N ASN A 201 2.29 -17.62 34.45
CA ASN A 201 3.27 -16.90 35.25
C ASN A 201 3.45 -15.53 34.62
N ARG A 202 2.71 -14.53 35.15
CA ARG A 202 2.67 -13.18 34.59
C ARG A 202 4.09 -12.69 34.40
N PRO A 203 4.51 -12.41 33.15
CA PRO A 203 5.84 -11.94 32.94
C PRO A 203 5.94 -10.52 33.51
N ASN A 204 6.84 -10.31 34.45
CA ASN A 204 7.12 -8.97 34.95
C ASN A 204 7.75 -8.18 33.79
N LEU A 205 7.19 -7.00 33.45
CA LEU A 205 7.77 -6.10 32.43
C LEU A 205 9.26 -5.83 32.68
N ARG A 206 9.72 -5.93 33.93
CA ARG A 206 11.12 -5.78 34.32
C ARG A 206 12.00 -7.01 34.08
N THR A 207 11.48 -8.23 34.24
CA THR A 207 12.35 -9.42 34.23
C THR A 207 12.75 -9.84 32.83
N ARG A 208 12.02 -9.43 31.80
CA ARG A 208 12.24 -9.85 30.39
C ARG A 208 12.25 -11.38 30.22
N ASP A 209 11.72 -12.15 31.15
CA ASP A 209 11.62 -13.60 31.01
C ASP A 209 10.51 -13.97 30.01
N PRO A 210 10.74 -14.97 29.14
CA PRO A 210 9.71 -15.44 28.23
C PRO A 210 8.60 -16.15 29.00
N MET A 211 7.36 -15.86 28.62
CA MET A 211 6.19 -16.61 29.07
C MET A 211 6.05 -17.86 28.22
N ILE A 212 6.48 -18.99 28.77
CA ILE A 212 6.56 -20.29 28.09
C ILE A 212 5.65 -21.35 28.71
N GLU A 213 5.17 -21.14 29.94
CA GLU A 213 4.36 -22.10 30.69
C GLU A 213 2.98 -21.53 31.02
N PHE A 214 1.97 -22.36 30.81
CA PHE A 214 0.56 -22.05 31.03
C PHE A 214 -0.09 -23.18 31.81
N GLU A 215 -0.96 -22.80 32.74
CA GLU A 215 -1.81 -23.71 33.48
C GLU A 215 -3.25 -23.43 33.08
N ILE A 216 -3.89 -24.44 32.50
CA ILE A 216 -5.31 -24.40 32.16
C ILE A 216 -6.06 -25.01 33.33
N LYS A 217 -6.82 -24.17 34.03
CA LYS A 217 -7.57 -24.57 35.21
C LYS A 217 -9.04 -24.70 34.86
N ARG A 218 -9.64 -25.84 35.19
CA ARG A 218 -11.08 -26.03 35.14
C ARG A 218 -11.73 -25.06 36.12
N CYS A 219 -12.65 -24.23 35.65
CA CYS A 219 -13.42 -23.37 36.54
C CYS A 219 -14.23 -24.27 37.48
N SER A 220 -14.28 -23.97 38.78
CA SER A 220 -14.93 -24.81 39.81
C SER A 220 -16.44 -25.00 39.62
N GLN A 221 -17.02 -24.26 38.68
CA GLN A 221 -18.40 -24.36 38.23
C GLN A 221 -18.60 -25.29 37.02
N GLY A 222 -17.53 -25.75 36.37
CA GLY A 222 -17.62 -26.64 35.21
C GLY A 222 -18.26 -28.00 35.55
N VAL A 223 -19.12 -28.48 34.65
CA VAL A 223 -19.77 -29.80 34.75
C VAL A 223 -18.71 -30.88 34.98
N ASN A 224 -18.97 -31.81 35.90
CA ASN A 224 -18.10 -32.94 36.21
C ASN A 224 -18.09 -33.98 35.06
N GLN A 225 -17.63 -33.55 33.89
CA GLN A 225 -17.52 -34.32 32.67
C GLN A 225 -16.11 -34.19 32.06
N SER A 226 -15.77 -35.14 31.19
CA SER A 226 -14.49 -35.14 30.48
C SER A 226 -14.57 -34.19 29.29
N TYR A 227 -13.47 -33.50 29.01
CA TYR A 227 -13.35 -32.60 27.88
C TYR A 227 -12.09 -32.91 27.08
N THR A 228 -12.11 -32.58 25.79
CA THR A 228 -10.92 -32.57 24.95
C THR A 228 -10.63 -31.12 24.57
N LEU A 229 -9.45 -30.64 24.92
CA LEU A 229 -9.01 -29.28 24.60
C LEU A 229 -8.09 -29.33 23.40
N HIS A 230 -8.39 -28.58 22.35
CA HIS A 230 -7.39 -28.26 21.32
C HIS A 230 -6.73 -26.94 21.70
N VAL A 231 -5.47 -27.03 22.11
CA VAL A 231 -4.69 -25.88 22.57
C VAL A 231 -3.66 -25.49 21.53
N THR A 232 -3.71 -24.22 21.15
CA THR A 232 -2.82 -23.59 20.19
C THR A 232 -2.07 -22.46 20.90
N LEU A 233 -0.75 -22.52 20.88
CA LEU A 233 0.16 -21.50 21.40
C LEU A 233 0.88 -20.85 20.24
N SER A 234 0.86 -19.52 20.16
CA SER A 234 1.44 -18.76 19.07
C SER A 234 2.34 -17.63 19.56
N ASN A 235 3.30 -17.25 18.72
CA ASN A 235 4.06 -16.02 18.81
C ASN A 235 3.67 -15.15 17.60
N TYR A 236 2.77 -14.19 17.83
CA TYR A 236 2.07 -13.42 16.82
C TYR A 236 1.36 -14.34 15.81
N ASP A 237 1.83 -14.33 14.56
CA ASP A 237 1.32 -15.12 13.46
C ASP A 237 1.96 -16.51 13.35
N GLU A 238 2.99 -16.80 14.15
CA GLU A 238 3.68 -18.09 14.12
C GLU A 238 3.14 -19.08 15.15
N LEU A 239 2.82 -20.29 14.68
CA LEU A 239 2.37 -21.38 15.53
C LEU A 239 3.56 -22.03 16.25
N LEU A 240 3.62 -21.90 17.57
CA LEU A 240 4.64 -22.55 18.39
C LEU A 240 4.26 -23.99 18.76
N LYS A 241 2.97 -24.22 19.06
CA LYS A 241 2.48 -25.53 19.47
C LYS A 241 0.99 -25.67 19.19
N SER A 242 0.58 -26.83 18.70
CA SER A 242 -0.83 -27.22 18.59
C SER A 242 -0.99 -28.65 19.08
N GLN A 243 -1.83 -28.87 20.09
CA GLN A 243 -2.01 -30.19 20.69
C GLN A 243 -3.42 -30.41 21.23
N LEU A 244 -3.85 -31.67 21.24
CA LEU A 244 -5.06 -32.11 21.95
C LEU A 244 -4.69 -32.51 23.38
N VAL A 245 -5.43 -32.01 24.36
CA VAL A 245 -5.27 -32.30 25.78
C VAL A 245 -6.58 -32.85 26.30
N HIS A 246 -6.58 -34.11 26.73
CA HIS A 246 -7.74 -34.71 27.38
C HIS A 246 -7.74 -34.34 28.86
N VAL A 247 -8.84 -33.76 29.33
CA VAL A 247 -9.05 -33.40 30.73
C VAL A 247 -10.13 -34.31 31.29
N ALA A 248 -9.71 -35.23 32.18
CA ALA A 248 -10.63 -36.13 32.88
C ALA A 248 -11.59 -35.35 33.81
N LYS A 249 -12.69 -35.99 34.21
CA LYS A 249 -13.75 -35.39 35.05
C LYS A 249 -13.21 -34.76 36.35
N ASP A 250 -12.28 -35.46 36.99
CA ASP A 250 -11.63 -35.13 38.26
C ASP A 250 -10.37 -34.25 38.10
N GLN A 251 -9.85 -34.12 36.88
CA GLN A 251 -8.68 -33.29 36.61
C GLN A 251 -9.06 -31.81 36.63
N GLN A 252 -8.50 -31.09 37.60
CA GLN A 252 -8.72 -29.66 37.78
C GLN A 252 -7.77 -28.79 36.95
N GLU A 253 -6.56 -29.28 36.66
CA GLU A 253 -5.51 -28.47 36.04
C GLU A 253 -4.77 -29.27 34.95
N ALA A 254 -4.39 -28.59 33.88
CA ALA A 254 -3.56 -29.12 32.80
C ALA A 254 -2.45 -28.13 32.48
N LYS A 255 -1.20 -28.58 32.50
CA LYS A 255 -0.02 -27.75 32.21
C LYS A 255 0.42 -27.89 30.77
N ILE A 256 0.74 -26.78 30.15
CA ILE A 256 1.21 -26.73 28.76
C ILE A 256 2.37 -25.76 28.67
N SER A 257 3.39 -26.15 27.90
CA SER A 257 4.54 -25.31 27.62
C SER A 257 4.84 -25.20 26.13
N ALA A 258 5.49 -24.09 25.76
CA ALA A 258 6.09 -23.84 24.45
C ALA A 258 7.61 -23.67 24.57
N PHE A 259 8.31 -23.80 23.43
CA PHE A 259 9.77 -23.62 23.38
C PHE A 259 10.22 -22.14 23.30
N ALA A 260 9.28 -21.23 23.06
CA ALA A 260 9.53 -19.79 22.93
C ALA A 260 8.40 -18.98 23.58
N HIS A 261 8.61 -17.67 23.73
CA HIS A 261 7.62 -16.77 24.29
C HIS A 261 6.29 -16.87 23.54
N VAL A 262 5.20 -17.04 24.27
CA VAL A 262 3.84 -17.07 23.71
C VAL A 262 3.23 -15.68 23.83
N THR A 263 2.63 -15.19 22.75
CA THR A 263 1.90 -13.92 22.72
C THR A 263 0.39 -14.14 22.63
N ASP A 264 -0.03 -15.30 22.14
CA ASP A 264 -1.42 -15.67 21.93
C ASP A 264 -1.64 -17.14 22.31
N ILE A 265 -2.71 -17.40 23.04
CA ILE A 265 -3.18 -18.75 23.35
C ILE A 265 -4.65 -18.87 22.95
N GLU A 266 -4.95 -19.95 22.25
CA GLU A 266 -6.31 -20.32 21.84
C GLU A 266 -6.61 -21.73 22.34
N ILE A 267 -7.76 -21.90 22.98
CA ILE A 267 -8.26 -23.17 23.48
C ILE A 267 -9.64 -23.38 22.88
N SER A 268 -9.79 -24.44 22.09
CA SER A 268 -11.09 -24.94 21.65
C SER A 268 -11.47 -26.13 22.52
N VAL A 269 -12.61 -26.05 23.20
CA VAL A 269 -13.08 -27.06 24.17
C VAL A 269 -14.15 -27.91 23.49
N PHE A 270 -13.90 -29.21 23.43
CA PHE A 270 -14.82 -30.20 22.89
C PHE A 270 -15.36 -31.09 24.00
N ASP A 271 -16.64 -31.41 23.95
CA ASP A 271 -17.23 -32.40 24.85
C ASP A 271 -16.95 -33.84 24.39
N PHE A 272 -17.55 -34.81 25.08
CA PHE A 272 -17.40 -36.23 24.75
C PHE A 272 -18.00 -36.63 23.40
N SER A 273 -18.92 -35.83 22.85
CA SER A 273 -19.52 -36.05 21.53
C SER A 273 -18.65 -35.48 20.41
N GLY A 274 -17.62 -34.70 20.75
CA GLY A 274 -16.76 -34.02 19.79
C GLY A 274 -17.33 -32.68 19.32
N GLU A 275 -18.43 -32.21 19.93
CA GLU A 275 -18.97 -30.89 19.64
C GLU A 275 -18.15 -29.80 20.35
N LEU A 276 -17.91 -28.68 19.66
CA LEU A 276 -17.28 -27.51 20.26
C LEU A 276 -18.27 -26.87 21.24
N VAL A 277 -17.90 -26.87 22.52
CA VAL A 277 -18.73 -26.34 23.61
C VAL A 277 -18.25 -25.00 24.13
N ASP A 278 -16.96 -24.70 24.03
CA ASP A 278 -16.38 -23.44 24.45
C ASP A 278 -15.13 -23.11 23.63
N LYS A 279 -14.78 -21.83 23.54
CA LYS A 279 -13.58 -21.36 22.85
C LYS A 279 -13.03 -20.13 23.55
N ILE A 280 -11.79 -20.22 24.00
CA ILE A 280 -11.10 -19.17 24.76
C ILE A 280 -9.90 -18.70 23.95
N LYS A 281 -9.78 -17.38 23.76
CA LYS A 281 -8.61 -16.77 23.13
C LYS A 281 -8.10 -15.64 24.01
N ASN A 282 -6.84 -15.74 24.43
CA ASN A 282 -6.16 -14.71 25.20
C ASN A 282 -4.94 -14.22 24.42
N GLN A 283 -4.85 -12.89 24.27
CA GLN A 283 -3.68 -12.22 23.72
C GLN A 283 -2.92 -11.53 24.85
N PHE A 284 -1.61 -11.52 24.83
CA PHE A 284 -0.82 -10.91 25.89
C PHE A 284 -0.23 -9.59 25.39
N PRO A 285 -0.31 -8.48 26.15
CA PRO A 285 0.30 -7.22 25.74
C PRO A 285 1.81 -7.37 25.48
N GLN A 286 2.27 -6.96 24.30
CA GLN A 286 3.66 -7.11 23.85
C GLN A 286 4.46 -5.79 23.86
N SER A 287 3.79 -4.65 23.76
CA SER A 287 4.43 -3.34 23.83
C SER A 287 3.44 -2.31 24.33
N ILE A 288 3.96 -1.17 24.77
CA ILE A 288 3.19 0.03 25.10
C ILE A 288 3.87 1.19 24.38
N ASP A 289 3.18 1.75 23.39
CA ASP A 289 3.59 2.97 22.71
C ASP A 289 2.94 4.17 23.40
N ILE A 290 3.75 5.11 23.85
CA ILE A 290 3.26 6.30 24.57
C ILE A 290 3.52 7.53 23.72
N GLY A 291 2.44 8.14 23.23
CA GLY A 291 2.44 9.48 22.66
C GLY A 291 2.01 10.48 23.73
N LEU A 292 2.84 11.48 24.00
CA LEU A 292 2.52 12.61 24.87
C LEU A 292 2.33 13.86 24.00
N SER A 293 1.19 14.51 24.17
CA SER A 293 0.91 15.83 23.61
C SER A 293 0.61 16.77 24.76
N VAL A 294 1.50 17.74 24.99
CA VAL A 294 1.28 18.80 25.99
C VAL A 294 0.60 19.96 25.29
N LEU A 295 -0.63 20.25 25.70
CA LEU A 295 -1.40 21.41 25.22
C LEU A 295 -0.86 22.67 25.90
N GLY A 296 -0.30 23.57 25.10
CA GLY A 296 0.05 24.93 25.50
C GLY A 296 -1.11 25.91 25.30
N GLY A 297 -0.78 27.20 25.24
CA GLY A 297 -1.77 28.25 24.93
C GLY A 297 -2.41 28.08 23.55
N SER A 298 -3.61 28.62 23.38
CA SER A 298 -4.30 28.66 22.08
C SER A 298 -4.23 30.05 21.48
N ASP A 299 -3.86 30.14 20.20
CA ASP A 299 -3.94 31.39 19.45
C ASP A 299 -5.31 31.49 18.79
N LEU A 300 -5.98 32.64 18.95
CA LEU A 300 -7.17 32.97 18.19
C LEU A 300 -6.77 33.47 16.81
N MET A 301 -7.31 32.85 15.77
CA MET A 301 -7.11 33.30 14.41
C MET A 301 -8.42 33.49 13.67
N PRO A 302 -8.44 34.36 12.64
CA PRO A 302 -9.68 34.73 11.96
C PRO A 302 -10.36 33.51 11.34
N PRO A 303 -11.64 33.60 10.93
CA PRO A 303 -12.28 32.54 10.16
C PRO A 303 -11.46 32.16 8.92
N PRO A 304 -11.37 30.86 8.55
CA PRO A 304 -10.61 30.43 7.36
C PRO A 304 -11.11 31.07 6.05
N PHE A 305 -12.42 31.37 5.97
CA PHE A 305 -13.03 32.09 4.84
C PHE A 305 -13.98 33.16 5.35
N ARG A 306 -14.15 34.23 4.57
CA ARG A 306 -15.22 35.22 4.82
C ARG A 306 -16.59 34.53 4.69
N GLY A 307 -17.41 34.60 5.74
CA GLY A 307 -18.73 33.95 5.76
C GLY A 307 -18.70 32.44 6.03
N ALA A 308 -17.55 31.87 6.41
CA ALA A 308 -17.52 30.49 6.88
C ALA A 308 -18.38 30.30 8.14
N LYS A 309 -19.00 29.12 8.27
CA LYS A 309 -19.57 28.70 9.55
C LYS A 309 -18.46 28.66 10.60
N ASN A 310 -18.82 29.05 11.83
CA ASN A 310 -17.91 29.07 12.97
C ASN A 310 -17.26 27.69 13.13
N SER A 311 -15.93 27.65 13.01
CA SER A 311 -15.13 26.43 13.06
C SER A 311 -14.12 26.54 14.19
N ALA A 312 -14.59 26.33 15.42
CA ALA A 312 -13.81 26.54 16.64
C ALA A 312 -12.46 25.79 16.64
N ASP A 313 -12.40 24.61 16.02
CA ASP A 313 -11.18 23.79 15.88
C ASP A 313 -10.10 24.41 14.97
N LEU A 314 -10.52 25.25 14.02
CA LEU A 314 -9.64 25.98 13.12
C LEU A 314 -9.39 27.41 13.60
N GLU A 315 -10.36 28.04 14.25
CA GLU A 315 -10.27 29.41 14.77
C GLU A 315 -9.49 29.50 16.08
N ALA A 316 -9.53 28.47 16.93
CA ALA A 316 -8.71 28.35 18.13
C ALA A 316 -7.61 27.32 17.91
N ARG A 317 -6.39 27.80 17.61
CA ARG A 317 -5.25 26.93 17.36
C ARG A 317 -4.48 26.65 18.64
N SER A 318 -4.65 25.46 19.20
CA SER A 318 -3.80 24.99 20.31
C SER A 318 -2.36 24.81 19.87
N LYS A 319 -1.42 25.44 20.57
CA LYS A 319 0.01 25.13 20.46
C LYS A 319 0.27 23.82 21.19
N ILE A 320 0.84 22.84 20.51
CA ILE A 320 1.10 21.52 21.08
C ILE A 320 2.60 21.22 21.01
N VAL A 321 3.15 20.76 22.13
CA VAL A 321 4.48 20.14 22.15
C VAL A 321 4.24 18.65 22.17
N THR A 322 4.74 17.96 21.15
CA THR A 322 4.56 16.52 21.04
C THR A 322 5.86 15.79 21.30
N SER A 323 5.72 14.63 21.94
CA SER A 323 6.80 13.67 22.12
C SER A 323 6.22 12.27 21.97
N SER A 324 6.99 11.38 21.36
CA SER A 324 6.66 9.97 21.30
C SER A 324 7.87 9.17 21.72
N PHE A 325 7.64 8.20 22.59
CA PHE A 325 8.66 7.24 22.98
C PHE A 325 8.04 5.85 23.04
N GLU A 326 8.84 4.91 22.58
CA GLU A 326 8.54 3.49 22.71
C GLU A 326 9.01 3.07 24.11
N ALA A 327 8.10 2.61 24.97
CA ALA A 327 8.51 2.05 26.25
C ALA A 327 9.38 0.80 25.99
N ALA A 328 10.15 0.34 26.98
CA ALA A 328 11.00 -0.84 26.82
C ALA A 328 10.18 -2.03 26.26
N SER A 329 10.43 -2.35 24.98
CA SER A 329 9.71 -3.40 24.28
C SER A 329 9.96 -4.76 24.91
N ILE A 330 8.91 -5.57 25.00
CA ILE A 330 8.97 -6.95 25.49
C ILE A 330 9.63 -7.89 24.46
N ALA A 331 9.87 -7.40 23.24
CA ALA A 331 10.39 -8.13 22.08
C ALA A 331 11.88 -8.55 22.18
N ASN A 332 12.37 -8.97 23.34
CA ASN A 332 13.65 -9.66 23.51
C ASN A 332 13.48 -10.99 24.29
N ARG A 333 12.29 -11.59 24.25
CA ARG A 333 11.90 -12.81 24.97
C ARG A 333 11.90 -14.06 24.10
N SER A 334 11.62 -13.91 22.82
CA SER A 334 11.41 -14.99 21.85
C SER A 334 12.70 -15.39 21.13
N GLY A 335 13.84 -14.80 21.53
CA GLY A 335 15.15 -15.08 20.92
C GLY A 335 15.17 -14.73 19.43
N ALA A 336 15.47 -15.72 18.59
CA ALA A 336 15.58 -15.54 17.14
C ALA A 336 14.27 -15.01 16.49
N LEU A 337 13.10 -15.36 17.02
CA LEU A 337 11.82 -14.87 16.49
C LEU A 337 11.67 -13.35 16.66
N ASP A 338 12.20 -12.79 17.76
CA ASP A 338 12.21 -11.34 17.93
C ASP A 338 13.17 -10.67 16.93
N THR A 339 14.32 -11.30 16.65
CA THR A 339 15.26 -10.80 15.63
C THR A 339 14.60 -10.79 14.25
N LEU A 340 13.93 -11.88 13.88
CA LEU A 340 13.18 -11.95 12.62
C LEU A 340 12.10 -10.87 12.54
N ARG A 341 11.36 -10.63 13.63
CA ARG A 341 10.35 -9.56 13.69
C ARG A 341 10.94 -8.17 13.58
N LYS A 342 12.08 -7.89 14.23
CA LYS A 342 12.77 -6.61 14.07
C LYS A 342 13.25 -6.40 12.64
N GLN A 343 13.84 -7.42 12.03
CA GLN A 343 14.24 -7.38 10.62
C GLN A 343 13.03 -7.16 9.70
N ALA A 344 11.93 -7.86 9.95
CA ALA A 344 10.69 -7.67 9.19
C ALA A 344 10.14 -6.25 9.36
N ALA A 345 10.12 -5.70 10.58
CA ALA A 345 9.69 -4.32 10.85
C ALA A 345 10.62 -3.29 10.20
N GLU A 346 11.93 -3.49 10.22
CA GLU A 346 12.92 -2.67 9.51
C GLU A 346 12.68 -2.72 7.99
N ILE A 347 12.51 -3.92 7.42
CA ILE A 347 12.19 -4.08 6.00
C ILE A 347 10.88 -3.35 5.68
N VAL A 348 9.82 -3.56 6.46
CA VAL A 348 8.52 -2.88 6.29
C VAL A 348 8.67 -1.35 6.37
N SER A 349 9.56 -0.84 7.24
CA SER A 349 9.84 0.60 7.31
C SER A 349 10.52 1.15 6.06
N LEU A 350 11.27 0.31 5.35
CA LEU A 350 11.97 0.68 4.12
C LEU A 350 11.08 0.53 2.88
N VAL A 351 10.30 -0.55 2.78
CA VAL A 351 9.56 -0.91 1.56
C VAL A 351 8.03 -0.80 1.69
N GLY A 352 7.51 -0.62 2.89
CA GLY A 352 6.07 -0.54 3.20
C GLY A 352 5.47 -1.89 3.57
N THR A 353 4.25 -1.86 4.13
CA THR A 353 3.50 -3.07 4.48
C THR A 353 2.93 -3.74 3.22
N ARG A 354 2.87 -5.08 3.19
CA ARG A 354 2.41 -5.85 2.02
C ARG A 354 0.91 -5.73 1.72
N ILE A 355 0.10 -5.25 2.67
CA ILE A 355 -1.38 -5.36 2.64
C ILE A 355 -2.11 -4.02 2.89
N ALA A 356 -1.41 -2.89 3.10
CA ALA A 356 -2.13 -1.65 3.39
C ALA A 356 -2.80 -1.04 2.15
N GLY A 357 -4.12 -0.86 2.23
CA GLY A 357 -4.80 0.13 1.42
C GLY A 357 -4.19 1.50 1.73
N LEU A 358 -3.52 2.10 0.75
CA LEU A 358 -2.98 3.45 0.88
C LEU A 358 -4.14 4.44 1.09
N GLU A 359 -3.92 5.43 1.95
CA GLU A 359 -4.92 6.46 2.23
C GLU A 359 -5.18 7.28 0.97
N ASN A 360 -6.41 7.22 0.47
CA ASN A 360 -6.88 8.03 -0.63
C ASN A 360 -8.14 8.78 -0.17
N ILE A 361 -8.11 10.11 -0.25
CA ILE A 361 -9.19 10.96 0.25
C ILE A 361 -9.66 11.89 -0.85
N TRP A 362 -10.98 11.99 -0.97
CA TRP A 362 -11.66 12.90 -1.86
C TRP A 362 -12.45 13.94 -1.05
N PHE A 363 -12.18 15.22 -1.31
CA PHE A 363 -12.94 16.34 -0.79
C PHE A 363 -13.75 16.95 -1.93
N GLU A 364 -15.06 17.05 -1.71
CA GLU A 364 -15.98 17.68 -2.65
C GLU A 364 -15.65 19.16 -2.83
N ARG A 365 -16.05 19.72 -3.98
CA ARG A 365 -15.98 21.17 -4.18
C ARG A 365 -16.90 21.91 -3.21
N GLY A 366 -16.48 23.07 -2.75
CA GLY A 366 -17.24 23.94 -1.85
C GLY A 366 -16.63 24.07 -0.46
N MET A 367 -17.22 24.96 0.35
CA MET A 367 -16.64 25.42 1.61
C MET A 367 -16.32 24.30 2.60
N GLU A 368 -17.21 23.31 2.75
CA GLU A 368 -16.98 22.15 3.63
C GLU A 368 -15.79 21.31 3.16
N GLY A 369 -15.62 21.14 1.85
CA GLY A 369 -14.45 20.47 1.29
C GLY A 369 -13.15 21.21 1.62
N GLN A 370 -13.14 22.54 1.50
CA GLN A 370 -11.96 23.34 1.82
C GLN A 370 -11.61 23.26 3.31
N LEU A 371 -12.61 23.33 4.20
CA LEU A 371 -12.41 23.13 5.64
C LEU A 371 -11.90 21.71 5.95
N GLY A 372 -12.42 20.70 5.23
CA GLY A 372 -11.95 19.33 5.31
C GLY A 372 -10.47 19.18 4.96
N VAL A 373 -9.99 19.86 3.92
CA VAL A 373 -8.55 19.88 3.55
C VAL A 373 -7.71 20.47 4.67
N ILE A 374 -8.12 21.62 5.25
CA ILE A 374 -7.38 22.27 6.34
C ILE A 374 -7.30 21.33 7.56
N ARG A 375 -8.42 20.71 7.95
CA ARG A 375 -8.48 19.77 9.07
C ARG A 375 -7.59 18.55 8.84
N TRP A 376 -7.58 18.03 7.61
CA TRP A 376 -6.73 16.89 7.28
C TRP A 376 -5.25 17.24 7.40
N ILE A 377 -4.81 18.37 6.83
CA ILE A 377 -3.41 18.81 6.91
C ILE A 377 -3.01 19.06 8.37
N LYS A 378 -3.85 19.76 9.13
CA LYS A 378 -3.66 19.98 10.58
C LYS A 378 -3.48 18.65 11.32
N LYS A 379 -4.40 17.70 11.12
CA LYS A 379 -4.35 16.37 11.74
C LYS A 379 -3.05 15.62 11.42
N LYS A 380 -2.50 15.79 10.21
CA LYS A 380 -1.26 15.13 9.80
C LYS A 380 -0.01 15.76 10.40
N LEU A 381 0.07 17.08 10.42
CA LEU A 381 1.22 17.79 10.97
C LEU A 381 1.27 17.75 12.50
N GLU A 382 0.14 17.57 13.17
CA GLU A 382 0.01 17.55 14.64
C GLU A 382 0.23 16.17 15.28
N GLN A 383 0.61 15.16 14.50
CA GLN A 383 0.85 13.83 15.06
C GLN A 383 2.11 13.80 15.95
N PRO A 384 2.09 13.07 17.10
CA PRO A 384 3.22 13.07 18.03
C PRO A 384 4.52 12.46 17.53
N SER A 385 4.47 11.71 16.43
CA SER A 385 5.64 11.12 15.80
C SER A 385 6.33 12.05 14.81
N VAL A 386 5.74 13.19 14.44
CA VAL A 386 6.25 14.07 13.37
C VAL A 386 7.37 14.95 13.88
N SER A 387 8.55 14.80 13.28
CA SER A 387 9.72 15.64 13.56
C SER A 387 9.95 16.71 12.50
N GLU A 388 9.64 16.41 11.23
CA GLU A 388 9.83 17.32 10.11
C GLU A 388 8.76 17.09 9.04
N ALA A 389 8.40 18.13 8.31
CA ALA A 389 7.51 18.05 7.17
C ALA A 389 7.95 18.98 6.04
N TYR A 390 7.68 18.57 4.80
CA TYR A 390 7.86 19.37 3.61
C TYR A 390 6.51 19.57 2.92
N LEU A 391 6.11 20.82 2.77
CA LEU A 391 4.96 21.21 1.97
C LEU A 391 5.46 21.75 0.63
N VAL A 392 5.32 20.94 -0.41
CA VAL A 392 5.71 21.28 -1.78
C VAL A 392 4.47 21.70 -2.54
N ASP A 393 4.35 22.98 -2.86
CA ASP A 393 3.29 23.50 -3.71
C ASP A 393 3.83 24.71 -4.49
N PRO A 394 4.03 24.58 -5.81
CA PRO A 394 4.72 25.62 -6.56
C PRO A 394 3.89 26.90 -6.67
N PHE A 395 2.59 26.85 -6.36
CA PHE A 395 1.65 27.97 -6.45
C PHE A 395 1.02 28.31 -5.09
N LEU A 396 1.72 28.09 -3.97
CA LEU A 396 1.19 28.40 -2.64
C LEU A 396 1.02 29.91 -2.41
N GLY A 397 -0.21 30.40 -2.37
CA GLY A 397 -0.56 31.79 -2.18
C GLY A 397 -0.39 32.31 -0.74
N SER A 398 -0.36 33.63 -0.57
CA SER A 398 -0.35 34.26 0.77
C SER A 398 -1.62 33.95 1.56
N GLU A 399 -2.76 33.86 0.87
CA GLU A 399 -4.03 33.46 1.48
C GLU A 399 -4.01 31.99 1.89
N ALA A 400 -3.45 31.12 1.05
CA ALA A 400 -3.30 29.69 1.33
C ALA A 400 -2.39 29.45 2.54
N PHE A 401 -1.29 30.20 2.64
CA PHE A 401 -0.40 30.18 3.80
C PHE A 401 -1.17 30.55 5.09
N SER A 402 -1.92 31.64 5.07
CA SER A 402 -2.68 32.12 6.23
C SER A 402 -3.80 31.16 6.67
N ARG A 403 -4.50 30.55 5.70
CA ARG A 403 -5.67 29.70 5.99
C ARG A 403 -5.31 28.24 6.27
N VAL A 404 -4.24 27.72 5.67
CA VAL A 404 -3.84 26.31 5.79
C VAL A 404 -2.64 26.16 6.72
N VAL A 405 -1.50 26.73 6.33
CA VAL A 405 -0.21 26.53 7.01
C VAL A 405 -0.25 27.05 8.44
N ALA A 406 -0.81 28.25 8.65
CA ALA A 406 -0.81 28.87 9.96
C ALA A 406 -1.70 28.15 11.01
N ARG A 407 -2.52 27.16 10.61
CA ARG A 407 -3.48 26.46 11.49
C ARG A 407 -2.93 25.23 12.19
N GLN A 408 -1.76 24.74 11.79
CA GLN A 408 -1.08 23.66 12.51
C GLN A 408 -0.43 24.21 13.79
N GLY A 409 -0.52 23.47 14.88
CA GLY A 409 -0.08 23.85 16.22
C GLY A 409 1.17 23.14 16.72
N ASN A 410 1.79 22.26 15.93
CA ASN A 410 2.92 21.45 16.36
C ASN A 410 4.19 22.31 16.53
N GLN A 411 4.57 22.54 17.79
CA GLN A 411 5.75 23.33 18.14
C GLN A 411 7.06 22.57 18.05
N SER A 412 7.00 21.23 18.06
CA SER A 412 8.17 20.35 18.01
C SER A 412 8.64 20.03 16.58
N ALA A 413 7.76 20.17 15.59
CA ALA A 413 8.08 19.88 14.21
C ALA A 413 8.71 21.06 13.46
N THR A 414 9.55 20.75 12.47
CA THR A 414 10.04 21.70 11.46
C THR A 414 9.21 21.56 10.19
N LEU A 415 8.70 22.67 9.64
CA LEU A 415 7.94 22.71 8.41
C LEU A 415 8.69 23.51 7.34
N ASN A 416 9.15 22.83 6.30
CA ASN A 416 9.78 23.43 5.14
C ASN A 416 8.75 23.58 4.01
N ILE A 417 8.53 24.79 3.54
CA ILE A 417 7.60 25.10 2.47
C ILE A 417 8.40 25.38 1.22
N ILE A 418 8.09 24.68 0.13
CA ILE A 418 8.84 24.75 -1.13
C ILE A 418 7.90 25.23 -2.22
N ILE A 419 8.22 26.38 -2.80
CA ILE A 419 7.46 27.05 -3.85
C ILE A 419 8.30 27.23 -5.12
N SER A 420 7.61 27.46 -6.25
CA SER A 420 8.25 27.81 -7.52
C SER A 420 7.23 28.48 -8.46
N PRO A 421 6.84 29.73 -8.18
CA PRO A 421 5.76 30.42 -8.89
C PRO A 421 6.12 30.79 -10.33
N GLY A 422 7.41 30.91 -10.66
CA GLY A 422 7.86 31.55 -11.91
C GLY A 422 7.31 32.98 -12.01
N HIS A 423 6.79 33.37 -13.18
CA HIS A 423 6.12 34.67 -13.42
C HIS A 423 4.61 34.71 -13.09
N LYS A 424 4.06 33.64 -12.50
CA LYS A 424 2.62 33.57 -12.23
C LYS A 424 2.33 34.05 -10.81
N ASN A 425 1.32 34.91 -10.65
CA ASN A 425 0.79 35.26 -9.34
C ASN A 425 -0.30 34.24 -8.93
N PRO A 426 -0.05 33.38 -7.94
CA PRO A 426 -1.01 32.36 -7.51
C PRO A 426 -2.26 32.93 -6.80
N ASP A 427 -2.20 34.17 -6.30
CA ASP A 427 -3.32 34.85 -5.65
C ASP A 427 -4.23 35.59 -6.67
N SER A 428 -3.90 35.60 -7.97
CA SER A 428 -4.73 36.26 -8.98
C SER A 428 -5.94 35.40 -9.41
N ASN A 429 -7.06 36.08 -9.65
CA ASN A 429 -8.29 35.48 -10.16
C ASN A 429 -8.31 35.35 -11.69
N SER A 430 -7.39 35.99 -12.42
CA SER A 430 -7.25 35.85 -13.88
C SER A 430 -6.18 34.81 -14.23
N VAL A 431 -6.47 33.96 -15.23
CA VAL A 431 -5.56 32.89 -15.69
C VAL A 431 -4.33 33.45 -16.41
N ASP A 432 -4.45 34.71 -16.88
CA ASP A 432 -3.46 35.43 -17.69
C ASP A 432 -2.74 36.56 -16.95
N ASP A 433 -2.85 36.66 -15.61
CA ASP A 433 -2.07 37.63 -14.83
C ASP A 433 -0.60 37.18 -14.76
N THR A 434 0.13 37.44 -15.84
CA THR A 434 1.58 37.52 -15.80
C THR A 434 1.94 38.81 -15.07
N ASP A 435 2.67 38.70 -13.97
CA ASP A 435 3.13 39.88 -13.23
C ASP A 435 4.12 40.67 -14.11
N THR A 436 3.61 41.66 -14.84
CA THR A 436 4.40 42.51 -15.77
C THR A 436 5.39 43.38 -15.01
N ASN A 437 5.27 43.48 -13.69
CA ASN A 437 6.19 44.18 -12.78
C ASN A 437 7.10 43.23 -11.97
N GLY A 438 7.21 41.97 -12.39
CA GLY A 438 8.26 41.05 -11.93
C GLY A 438 7.83 40.17 -10.75
N VAL A 439 8.45 38.99 -10.70
CA VAL A 439 8.35 37.92 -9.68
C VAL A 439 8.43 38.42 -8.22
N SER A 440 8.81 39.68 -7.99
CA SER A 440 8.94 40.34 -6.69
C SER A 440 7.61 40.62 -5.98
N GLY A 441 6.50 40.91 -6.68
CA GLY A 441 5.26 41.35 -6.03
C GLY A 441 4.61 40.29 -5.13
N TYR A 442 4.42 39.07 -5.64
CA TYR A 442 3.84 37.96 -4.88
C TYR A 442 4.77 37.44 -3.77
N LEU A 443 6.06 37.28 -4.05
CA LEU A 443 7.01 36.77 -3.06
C LEU A 443 7.14 37.72 -1.85
N GLU A 444 7.18 39.04 -2.10
CA GLU A 444 7.16 40.04 -1.04
C GLU A 444 5.84 40.03 -0.26
N LYS A 445 4.70 39.83 -0.93
CA LYS A 445 3.40 39.67 -0.25
C LYS A 445 3.38 38.43 0.65
N LEU A 446 3.85 37.28 0.15
CA LEU A 446 3.95 36.05 0.94
C LEU A 446 4.89 36.24 2.14
N LYS A 447 6.04 36.87 1.93
CA LYS A 447 7.01 37.20 2.98
C LYS A 447 6.44 38.16 4.03
N SER A 448 5.70 39.19 3.62
CA SER A 448 5.00 40.12 4.52
C SER A 448 3.98 39.36 5.36
N THR A 449 3.13 38.55 4.72
CA THR A 449 2.13 37.73 5.41
C THR A 449 2.78 36.75 6.39
N ALA A 450 3.87 36.09 6.01
CA ALA A 450 4.61 35.19 6.88
C ALA A 450 5.21 35.94 8.08
N SER A 451 5.75 37.14 7.87
CA SER A 451 6.31 37.99 8.93
C SER A 451 5.23 38.51 9.89
N GLU A 452 4.09 38.95 9.38
CA GLU A 452 2.93 39.37 10.20
C GLU A 452 2.38 38.23 11.07
N LEU A 453 2.41 36.99 10.55
CA LEU A 453 2.00 35.81 11.28
C LEU A 453 3.12 35.20 12.13
N GLY A 454 4.37 35.66 12.03
CA GLY A 454 5.57 35.01 12.56
C GLY A 454 5.44 34.56 14.02
N GLU A 455 5.07 35.48 14.93
CA GLU A 455 4.88 35.20 16.36
C GLU A 455 3.72 34.23 16.64
N LYS A 456 2.77 34.17 15.71
CA LYS A 456 1.61 33.27 15.73
C LYS A 456 1.88 32.00 14.94
N LEU A 457 3.07 31.66 14.48
CA LEU A 457 3.33 30.36 13.83
C LEU A 457 3.84 29.35 14.85
N ALA A 458 3.39 28.09 14.76
CA ALA A 458 3.84 27.02 15.64
C ALA A 458 5.03 26.28 15.01
N GLY A 459 6.08 26.04 15.81
CA GLY A 459 7.26 25.32 15.36
C GLY A 459 8.18 26.16 14.47
N LYS A 460 9.14 25.49 13.84
CA LYS A 460 10.09 26.14 12.92
C LYS A 460 9.50 26.09 11.52
N ILE A 461 9.35 27.25 10.86
CA ILE A 461 8.83 27.32 9.51
C ILE A 461 9.82 28.06 8.63
N SER A 462 10.14 27.48 7.47
CA SER A 462 11.02 28.06 6.46
C SER A 462 10.36 27.98 5.09
N ILE A 463 10.49 29.04 4.28
CA ILE A 463 9.94 29.13 2.93
C ILE A 463 11.10 29.21 1.94
N PHE A 464 11.20 28.23 1.05
CA PHE A 464 12.19 28.12 0.00
C PHE A 464 11.54 28.34 -1.37
N ASN A 465 12.12 29.23 -2.17
CA ASN A 465 11.75 29.46 -3.56
C ASN A 465 12.77 28.78 -4.47
N ILE A 466 12.33 27.80 -5.24
CA ILE A 466 13.16 27.12 -6.23
C ILE A 466 13.03 27.86 -7.56
N LYS A 467 14.09 28.59 -7.91
CA LYS A 467 14.17 29.39 -9.14
C LYS A 467 14.71 28.55 -10.28
N ARG A 468 14.08 28.64 -11.46
CA ARG A 468 14.63 28.11 -12.72
C ARG A 468 14.89 29.23 -13.72
N GLY A 469 16.08 29.26 -14.33
CA GLY A 469 16.47 30.29 -15.30
C GLY A 469 16.34 31.72 -14.75
N GLY A 470 16.92 31.98 -13.57
CA GLY A 470 16.82 33.27 -12.87
C GLY A 470 15.47 33.54 -12.18
N GLY A 471 14.58 32.55 -12.10
CA GLY A 471 13.23 32.68 -11.53
C GLY A 471 12.15 32.97 -12.56
N ALA A 472 12.51 33.10 -13.85
CA ALA A 472 11.56 33.36 -14.93
C ALA A 472 10.68 32.15 -15.25
N LYS A 473 11.16 30.94 -14.98
CA LYS A 473 10.43 29.69 -15.23
C LYS A 473 10.11 28.99 -13.93
N GLN A 474 8.97 28.30 -13.95
CA GLN A 474 8.61 27.35 -12.90
C GLN A 474 9.58 26.16 -12.93
N ALA A 475 10.05 25.77 -11.75
CA ALA A 475 11.00 24.69 -11.58
C ALA A 475 10.34 23.31 -11.56
N PHE A 476 9.20 23.20 -10.88
CA PHE A 476 8.43 21.97 -10.72
C PHE A 476 6.92 22.25 -10.73
N HIS A 477 6.12 21.24 -11.08
CA HIS A 477 4.65 21.29 -11.05
C HIS A 477 4.03 20.43 -9.95
N ASP A 478 4.84 19.58 -9.32
CA ASP A 478 4.38 18.57 -8.38
C ASP A 478 3.94 19.16 -7.05
N ARG A 479 3.03 18.47 -6.36
CA ARG A 479 2.43 18.95 -5.12
C ARG A 479 2.40 17.82 -4.10
N TYR A 480 3.15 18.01 -3.02
CA TYR A 480 3.35 16.97 -2.02
C TYR A 480 3.23 17.52 -0.61
N ILE A 481 2.74 16.68 0.29
CA ILE A 481 3.04 16.77 1.71
C ILE A 481 3.90 15.57 2.05
N CYS A 482 5.17 15.81 2.39
CA CYS A 482 6.08 14.80 2.90
C CYS A 482 6.22 14.97 4.41
N ILE A 483 6.00 13.91 5.18
CA ILE A 483 6.07 13.92 6.63
C ILE A 483 7.16 12.96 7.06
N ILE A 484 8.10 13.43 7.86
CA ILE A 484 9.18 12.66 8.43
C ILE A 484 8.87 12.41 9.91
N ASN A 485 8.83 11.14 10.29
CA ASN A 485 8.67 10.80 11.70
C ASN A 485 10.00 10.86 12.46
N ASN A 486 9.93 10.73 13.78
CA ASN A 486 11.07 10.66 14.69
C ASN A 486 12.09 9.53 14.41
N LYS A 487 11.72 8.52 13.61
CA LYS A 487 12.61 7.46 13.12
C LYS A 487 13.24 7.79 11.75
N GLY A 488 12.99 8.98 11.19
CA GLY A 488 13.51 9.42 9.90
C GLY A 488 12.77 8.85 8.68
N LEU A 489 11.59 8.24 8.87
CA LEU A 489 10.84 7.58 7.80
C LEU A 489 9.89 8.59 7.11
N PRO A 490 9.96 8.75 5.78
CA PRO A 490 9.07 9.63 5.04
C PRO A 490 7.74 8.95 4.72
N SER A 491 6.65 9.68 4.93
CA SER A 491 5.30 9.41 4.40
C SER A 491 4.92 10.53 3.45
N VAL A 492 4.71 10.22 2.16
CA VAL A 492 4.40 11.23 1.14
C VAL A 492 2.95 11.12 0.67
N TYR A 493 2.31 12.27 0.56
CA TYR A 493 0.96 12.43 0.04
C TYR A 493 0.99 13.35 -1.19
N LEU A 494 0.51 12.85 -2.33
CA LEU A 494 0.31 13.61 -3.55
C LEU A 494 -0.99 14.42 -3.47
N LEU A 495 -0.94 15.69 -3.86
CA LEU A 495 -2.08 16.59 -3.89
C LEU A 495 -2.53 16.83 -5.34
N SER A 496 -3.83 16.70 -5.62
CA SER A 496 -4.34 16.83 -7.00
C SER A 496 -4.29 18.25 -7.57
N ASN A 497 -4.32 19.28 -6.71
CA ASN A 497 -4.17 20.68 -7.11
C ASN A 497 -3.50 21.52 -6.01
N SER A 498 -3.26 22.81 -6.27
CA SER A 498 -2.60 23.70 -5.30
C SER A 498 -3.49 23.97 -4.11
N LEU A 499 -2.88 24.07 -2.92
CA LEU A 499 -3.57 24.47 -1.70
C LEU A 499 -4.27 25.82 -1.83
N SER A 500 -3.81 26.69 -2.74
CA SER A 500 -4.44 27.97 -3.09
C SER A 500 -5.84 27.85 -3.69
N LYS A 501 -6.18 26.72 -4.31
CA LYS A 501 -7.51 26.45 -4.88
C LYS A 501 -8.12 25.12 -4.42
N ALA A 502 -7.55 24.51 -3.38
CA ALA A 502 -7.96 23.20 -2.88
C ALA A 502 -9.44 23.19 -2.49
N ALA A 503 -10.21 22.29 -3.11
CA ALA A 503 -11.65 22.09 -2.91
C ALA A 503 -12.52 23.36 -3.15
N GLY A 504 -11.96 24.42 -3.75
CA GLY A 504 -12.68 25.67 -4.02
C GLY A 504 -13.57 25.54 -5.24
N VAL A 505 -12.95 25.65 -6.42
CA VAL A 505 -13.63 25.54 -7.72
C VAL A 505 -13.71 24.09 -8.20
N TRP A 506 -12.70 23.30 -7.86
CA TRP A 506 -12.56 21.89 -8.23
C TRP A 506 -12.45 21.02 -6.98
N PRO A 507 -12.90 19.76 -7.03
CA PRO A 507 -12.67 18.82 -5.93
C PRO A 507 -11.17 18.63 -5.67
N PHE A 508 -10.84 18.14 -4.47
CA PHE A 508 -9.47 17.92 -4.03
C PHE A 508 -9.25 16.45 -3.71
N ALA A 509 -8.19 15.86 -4.27
CA ALA A 509 -7.81 14.49 -3.98
C ALA A 509 -6.43 14.48 -3.33
N ILE A 510 -6.29 13.63 -2.31
CA ILE A 510 -5.02 13.34 -1.63
C ILE A 510 -4.77 11.85 -1.75
N CYS A 511 -3.61 11.47 -2.27
CA CYS A 511 -3.22 10.07 -2.43
C CYS A 511 -1.91 9.82 -1.69
N ALA A 512 -1.93 8.93 -0.70
CA ALA A 512 -0.71 8.45 -0.05
C ALA A 512 0.10 7.60 -1.05
N LEU A 513 1.40 7.83 -1.08
CA LEU A 513 2.32 7.05 -1.90
C LEU A 513 2.82 5.83 -1.11
N SER A 514 3.23 4.79 -1.84
CA SER A 514 3.94 3.67 -1.23
C SER A 514 5.22 4.14 -0.54
N GLN A 515 5.73 3.34 0.41
CA GLN A 515 6.94 3.71 1.15
C GLN A 515 8.14 3.92 0.22
N VAL A 516 8.32 3.07 -0.79
CA VAL A 516 9.38 3.20 -1.80
C VAL A 516 9.26 4.52 -2.58
N ASN A 517 8.05 4.88 -2.99
CA ASN A 517 7.82 6.15 -3.69
C ASN A 517 7.98 7.35 -2.75
N SER A 518 7.63 7.20 -1.47
CA SER A 518 7.85 8.22 -0.45
C SER A 518 9.34 8.52 -0.27
N TRP A 519 10.20 7.50 -0.23
CA TRP A 519 11.65 7.67 -0.22
C TRP A 519 12.17 8.39 -1.46
N ARG A 520 11.68 8.02 -2.66
CA ARG A 520 12.07 8.66 -3.92
C ARG A 520 11.67 10.14 -3.98
N VAL A 521 10.44 10.46 -3.59
CA VAL A 521 9.97 11.84 -3.56
C VAL A 521 10.69 12.63 -2.48
N TYR A 522 10.95 12.05 -1.31
CA TYR A 522 11.75 12.72 -0.28
C TYR A 522 13.17 13.04 -0.78
N ALA A 523 13.84 12.09 -1.46
CA ALA A 523 15.14 12.35 -2.07
C ALA A 523 15.10 13.47 -3.12
N TYR A 524 14.07 13.48 -3.98
CA TYR A 524 13.82 14.56 -4.93
C TYR A 524 13.63 15.93 -4.24
N ILE A 525 12.84 15.98 -3.17
CA ILE A 525 12.64 17.20 -2.37
C ILE A 525 13.98 17.70 -1.79
N LEU A 526 14.79 16.80 -1.24
CA LEU A 526 16.10 17.16 -0.70
C LEU A 526 17.04 17.69 -1.79
N GLU A 527 16.99 17.14 -3.01
CA GLU A 527 17.76 17.62 -4.16
C GLU A 527 17.36 19.05 -4.54
N LEU A 528 16.05 19.35 -4.57
CA LEU A 528 15.54 20.70 -4.83
C LEU A 528 16.03 21.72 -3.78
N VAL A 529 16.01 21.35 -2.51
CA VAL A 529 16.39 22.27 -1.42
C VAL A 529 17.91 22.48 -1.36
N ARG A 530 18.72 21.44 -1.64
CA ARG A 530 20.19 21.46 -1.51
C ARG A 530 20.93 22.07 -2.71
N SER A 531 20.28 22.30 -3.85
CA SER A 531 20.95 22.79 -5.05
C SER A 531 21.48 24.23 -4.88
N ASN A 532 22.75 24.34 -4.50
CA ASN A 532 23.49 25.59 -4.27
C ASN A 532 24.79 25.59 -5.09
N SER A 533 24.74 25.76 -6.41
CA SER A 533 25.96 25.96 -7.22
C SER A 533 25.65 26.44 -8.64
N THR A 534 26.56 27.28 -9.15
CA THR A 534 26.55 28.11 -10.36
C THR A 534 26.40 27.38 -11.71
N SER A 535 26.21 26.05 -11.71
CA SER A 535 26.10 25.23 -12.94
C SER A 535 24.70 24.59 -13.17
N ASN A 536 23.75 24.73 -12.24
CA ASN A 536 22.43 24.08 -12.33
C ASN A 536 21.32 25.00 -12.85
N GLU A 537 20.35 24.41 -13.54
CA GLU A 537 19.12 25.08 -14.00
C GLU A 537 18.25 25.59 -12.82
N TYR A 538 18.49 25.08 -11.60
CA TYR A 538 17.71 25.34 -10.38
C TYR A 538 18.56 25.97 -9.27
N CYS A 539 18.01 26.97 -8.60
CA CYS A 539 18.62 27.65 -7.46
C CYS A 539 17.60 27.74 -6.31
N SER A 540 17.98 27.24 -5.14
CA SER A 540 17.15 27.32 -3.93
C SER A 540 17.43 28.63 -3.19
N GLU A 541 16.40 29.44 -3.00
CA GLU A 541 16.48 30.70 -2.25
C GLU A 541 15.61 30.59 -0.99
N LEU A 542 16.20 30.81 0.19
CA LEU A 542 15.42 31.01 1.41
C LEU A 542 14.76 32.40 1.37
N VAL A 543 13.42 32.42 1.27
CA VAL A 543 12.62 33.65 1.19
C VAL A 543 12.34 34.20 2.59
N TRP A 544 12.07 33.30 3.54
CA TRP A 544 11.66 33.65 4.89
C TRP A 544 11.84 32.47 5.86
N ASP A 545 12.20 32.76 7.11
CA ASP A 545 12.12 31.84 8.24
C ASP A 545 11.69 32.58 9.52
N ASN A 546 11.25 31.84 10.54
CA ASN A 546 10.93 32.38 11.87
C ASN A 546 12.02 32.13 12.93
N ILE A 547 13.25 31.82 12.51
CA ILE A 547 14.37 31.53 13.41
C ILE A 547 15.24 32.77 13.54
N SER A 548 15.28 33.39 14.72
CA SER A 548 16.31 34.40 15.03
C SER A 548 17.70 33.77 14.86
N ALA A 549 18.53 34.34 13.98
CA ALA A 549 19.85 33.86 13.60
C ALA A 549 20.72 33.45 14.79
N ASN A 550 20.77 32.15 15.10
CA ASN A 550 21.85 31.48 15.81
C ASN A 550 21.94 30.05 15.26
N PRO A 551 22.94 29.73 14.43
CA PRO A 551 23.03 28.42 13.79
C PRO A 551 23.38 27.35 14.82
N ILE A 552 22.44 26.44 15.08
CA ILE A 552 22.73 25.16 15.73
C ILE A 552 23.34 24.26 14.64
N PRO A 553 24.52 23.65 14.86
CA PRO A 553 25.15 22.83 13.85
C PRO A 553 24.28 21.60 13.60
N VAL A 554 23.79 21.47 12.37
CA VAL A 554 23.16 20.26 11.87
C VAL A 554 24.22 19.17 11.90
N LYS A 555 24.12 18.22 12.85
CA LYS A 555 24.82 16.94 12.73
C LYS A 555 24.15 16.15 11.61
N VAL A 556 24.55 16.47 10.38
CA VAL A 556 24.32 15.60 9.23
C VAL A 556 25.25 14.42 9.42
N LEU A 557 24.71 13.27 9.83
CA LEU A 557 25.35 11.97 9.60
C LEU A 557 25.23 11.67 8.10
N ALA A 558 25.96 12.41 7.29
CA ALA A 558 26.33 12.01 5.95
C ALA A 558 27.81 11.59 6.04
N PRO A 559 28.20 10.45 5.48
CA PRO A 559 29.62 10.18 5.29
C PRO A 559 30.16 11.30 4.38
N GLU A 560 31.01 12.16 4.95
CA GLU A 560 31.79 13.14 4.19
C GLU A 560 32.68 12.37 3.20
N LEU A 561 32.22 12.27 1.95
CA LEU A 561 33.12 12.22 0.81
C LEU A 561 33.49 13.67 0.51
N GLN A 562 34.61 14.13 1.06
CA GLN A 562 35.22 15.37 0.61
C GLN A 562 35.51 15.25 -0.89
N PRO A 563 35.07 16.18 -1.75
CA PRO A 563 35.55 16.22 -3.11
C PRO A 563 37.00 16.69 -3.04
N GLU A 564 37.94 15.76 -3.27
CA GLU A 564 39.30 16.13 -3.64
C GLU A 564 39.21 17.13 -4.79
N VAL A 565 39.93 18.23 -4.67
CA VAL A 565 40.12 19.22 -5.74
C VAL A 565 40.81 18.50 -6.89
N GLY A 566 40.02 17.89 -7.75
CA GLY A 566 40.49 17.05 -8.85
C GLY A 566 41.18 17.88 -9.91
N ALA A 567 42.25 17.32 -10.49
CA ALA A 567 42.95 17.87 -11.63
C ALA A 567 41.98 18.34 -12.74
N PRO A 568 42.35 19.33 -13.59
CA PRO A 568 41.50 19.89 -14.64
C PRO A 568 40.75 18.87 -15.51
N GLN A 569 41.33 17.67 -15.68
CA GLN A 569 40.77 16.55 -16.43
C GLN A 569 39.49 15.96 -15.79
N ILE A 570 39.40 15.91 -14.45
CA ILE A 570 38.22 15.42 -13.72
C ILE A 570 37.03 16.37 -13.91
N MET A 571 37.29 17.67 -14.03
CA MET A 571 36.26 18.68 -14.22
C MET A 571 35.59 18.56 -15.60
N GLU A 572 36.36 18.31 -16.66
CA GLU A 572 35.82 18.11 -18.02
C GLU A 572 35.02 16.80 -18.13
N ILE A 573 35.48 15.71 -17.51
CA ILE A 573 34.71 14.45 -17.43
C ILE A 573 33.38 14.66 -16.72
N ASN A 574 33.40 15.32 -15.55
CA ASN A 574 32.18 15.56 -14.78
C ASN A 574 31.20 16.45 -15.55
N LYS A 575 31.71 17.45 -16.28
CA LYS A 575 30.92 18.32 -17.15
C LYS A 575 30.28 17.54 -18.30
N PHE A 576 31.03 16.63 -18.94
CA PHE A 576 30.49 15.72 -19.95
C PHE A 576 29.40 14.81 -19.38
N LEU A 577 29.66 14.14 -18.26
CA LEU A 577 28.71 13.22 -17.62
C LEU A 577 27.41 13.94 -17.22
N LEU A 578 27.52 15.16 -16.66
CA LEU A 578 26.36 15.99 -16.33
C LEU A 578 25.59 16.41 -17.59
N GLY A 579 26.27 16.89 -18.63
CA GLY A 579 25.61 17.30 -19.86
C GLY A 579 24.92 16.13 -20.59
N LEU A 580 25.57 14.95 -20.60
CA LEU A 580 24.97 13.74 -21.14
C LEU A 580 23.72 13.33 -20.34
N ARG A 581 23.79 13.37 -18.99
CA ARG A 581 22.64 13.11 -18.11
C ARG A 581 21.47 14.04 -18.44
N GLU A 582 21.73 15.34 -18.60
CA GLU A 582 20.71 16.33 -18.95
C GLU A 582 20.07 16.06 -20.31
N ILE A 583 20.86 15.67 -21.32
CA ILE A 583 20.33 15.30 -22.65
C ILE A 583 19.41 14.08 -22.54
N ILE A 584 19.82 13.07 -21.77
CA ILE A 584 19.07 11.81 -21.58
C ILE A 584 17.75 12.05 -20.84
N ILE A 585 17.78 12.86 -19.77
CA ILE A 585 16.59 13.12 -18.93
C ILE A 585 15.56 13.98 -19.68
N ARG A 586 16.00 15.02 -20.40
CA ARG A 586 15.09 16.03 -20.95
C ARG A 586 14.35 15.61 -22.22
N ASN A 587 14.82 14.61 -22.95
CA ASN A 587 14.37 14.46 -24.34
C ASN A 587 14.28 12.99 -24.79
N SER A 588 13.05 12.45 -24.80
CA SER A 588 12.80 11.03 -25.02
C SER A 588 13.10 10.50 -26.43
N LYS A 589 13.34 11.39 -27.41
CA LYS A 589 13.59 11.04 -28.83
C LYS A 589 14.92 11.57 -29.38
N ALA A 590 15.90 11.86 -28.52
CA ALA A 590 17.09 12.63 -28.90
C ALA A 590 18.34 11.80 -29.22
N GLU A 591 18.23 10.66 -29.92
CA GLU A 591 19.39 9.87 -30.36
C GLU A 591 20.43 10.74 -31.08
N GLY A 592 19.99 11.61 -32.00
CA GLY A 592 20.87 12.52 -32.73
C GLY A 592 21.69 13.45 -31.83
N ARG A 593 21.07 14.02 -30.78
CA ARG A 593 21.79 14.91 -29.84
C ARG A 593 22.76 14.14 -28.94
N ILE A 594 22.40 12.92 -28.53
CA ILE A 594 23.30 12.05 -27.78
C ILE A 594 24.51 11.72 -28.65
N ILE A 595 24.29 11.37 -29.93
CA ILE A 595 25.37 11.10 -30.89
C ILE A 595 26.29 12.32 -31.03
N GLU A 596 25.74 13.49 -31.33
CA GLU A 596 26.51 14.73 -31.48
C GLU A 596 27.32 15.06 -30.22
N TYR A 597 26.69 14.95 -29.04
CA TYR A 597 27.32 15.29 -27.77
C TYR A 597 28.43 14.32 -27.37
N VAL A 598 28.19 13.02 -27.52
CA VAL A 598 29.18 11.97 -27.22
C VAL A 598 30.34 12.03 -28.21
N LEU A 599 30.07 12.21 -29.51
CA LEU A 599 31.13 12.36 -30.51
C LEU A 599 31.95 13.64 -30.30
N GLY A 600 31.30 14.75 -29.92
CA GLY A 600 32.00 15.98 -29.56
C GLY A 600 32.96 15.78 -28.39
N PHE A 601 32.53 15.09 -27.33
CA PHE A 601 33.40 14.76 -26.22
C PHE A 601 34.52 13.78 -26.60
N LEU A 602 34.23 12.78 -27.43
CA LEU A 602 35.23 11.81 -27.88
C LEU A 602 36.34 12.44 -28.73
N ALA A 603 36.05 13.53 -29.44
CA ALA A 603 37.06 14.30 -30.17
C ALA A 603 38.05 15.02 -29.24
N ASP A 604 37.59 15.41 -28.06
CA ASP A 604 38.35 16.17 -27.06
C ASP A 604 38.63 15.34 -25.78
N LEU A 605 38.62 14.01 -25.88
CA LEU A 605 38.79 13.14 -24.71
C LEU A 605 40.17 13.38 -24.07
N PRO A 606 40.26 13.79 -22.79
CA PRO A 606 41.54 14.07 -22.17
C PRO A 606 42.46 12.84 -22.14
N ASP A 607 43.75 13.03 -22.35
CA ASP A 607 44.75 11.96 -22.16
C ASP A 607 44.90 11.63 -20.67
N GLY A 608 45.01 10.33 -20.34
CA GLY A 608 45.26 9.86 -18.97
C GLY A 608 44.02 9.62 -18.11
N VAL A 609 42.82 9.62 -18.70
CA VAL A 609 41.58 9.27 -17.98
C VAL A 609 41.61 7.81 -17.53
N ASP A 610 41.32 7.58 -16.25
CA ASP A 610 41.04 6.24 -15.75
C ASP A 610 39.73 5.72 -16.37
N THR A 611 39.89 4.85 -17.37
CA THR A 611 38.79 4.29 -18.14
C THR A 611 37.82 3.46 -17.31
N ASP A 612 38.28 2.88 -16.19
CA ASP A 612 37.42 2.05 -15.35
C ASP A 612 36.49 2.93 -14.52
N VAL A 613 37.06 3.92 -13.83
CA VAL A 613 36.30 4.90 -13.05
C VAL A 613 35.33 5.68 -13.95
N PHE A 614 35.81 6.07 -15.14
CA PHE A 614 34.98 6.78 -16.11
C PHE A 614 33.86 5.89 -16.68
N GLY A 615 34.14 4.64 -17.04
CA GLY A 615 33.14 3.69 -17.50
C GLY A 615 32.05 3.43 -16.45
N ASP A 616 32.43 3.30 -15.18
CA ASP A 616 31.51 3.17 -14.06
C ASP A 616 30.59 4.39 -13.90
N ALA A 617 31.17 5.59 -13.98
CA ALA A 617 30.41 6.83 -13.88
C ALA A 617 29.48 7.04 -15.09
N LEU A 618 29.96 6.71 -16.29
CA LEU A 618 29.19 6.78 -17.53
C LEU A 618 28.02 5.80 -17.54
N PHE A 619 28.22 4.58 -17.02
CA PHE A 619 27.14 3.62 -16.84
C PHE A 619 26.04 4.17 -15.93
N LYS A 620 26.40 4.74 -14.77
CA LYS A 620 25.42 5.34 -13.84
C LYS A 620 24.57 6.45 -14.48
N VAL A 621 25.14 7.20 -15.42
CA VAL A 621 24.44 8.27 -16.14
C VAL A 621 23.53 7.71 -17.24
N SER A 622 23.97 6.68 -17.96
CA SER A 622 23.30 6.18 -19.15
C SER A 622 22.33 5.00 -18.89
N SER A 623 22.47 4.29 -17.77
CA SER A 623 21.64 3.12 -17.41
C SER A 623 20.18 3.44 -17.09
N HIS A 624 19.79 4.73 -17.07
CA HIS A 624 18.39 5.13 -16.95
C HIS A 624 17.53 4.67 -18.14
N ARG A 625 18.15 4.37 -19.30
CA ARG A 625 17.48 3.82 -20.49
C ARG A 625 18.41 2.86 -21.22
N ASP A 626 18.03 1.60 -21.31
CA ASP A 626 18.85 0.54 -21.92
C ASP A 626 19.27 0.85 -23.38
N ALA A 627 18.37 1.44 -24.17
CA ALA A 627 18.65 1.83 -25.55
C ALA A 627 19.77 2.89 -25.65
N VAL A 628 19.75 3.85 -24.72
CA VAL A 628 20.74 4.92 -24.66
C VAL A 628 22.08 4.36 -24.24
N LEU A 629 22.10 3.47 -23.24
CA LEU A 629 23.31 2.79 -22.82
C LEU A 629 23.94 1.98 -23.97
N ALA A 630 23.13 1.22 -24.71
CA ALA A 630 23.58 0.50 -25.90
C ALA A 630 24.14 1.44 -26.99
N LEU A 631 23.46 2.57 -27.24
CA LEU A 631 23.91 3.61 -28.18
C LEU A 631 25.25 4.21 -27.75
N VAL A 632 25.36 4.68 -26.50
CA VAL A 632 26.57 5.29 -25.94
C VAL A 632 27.73 4.31 -26.02
N SER A 633 27.53 3.06 -25.59
CA SER A 633 28.55 2.02 -25.70
C SER A 633 29.02 1.82 -27.15
N SER A 634 28.08 1.80 -28.11
CA SER A 634 28.42 1.67 -29.53
C SER A 634 29.26 2.85 -30.07
N LEU A 635 29.01 4.07 -29.59
CA LEU A 635 29.77 5.27 -29.98
C LEU A 635 31.19 5.25 -29.42
N PHE A 636 31.35 4.92 -28.13
CA PHE A 636 32.66 4.74 -27.52
C PHE A 636 33.47 3.65 -28.24
N ARG A 637 32.81 2.54 -28.60
CA ARG A 637 33.45 1.47 -29.35
C ARG A 637 33.92 1.92 -30.75
N ARG A 638 33.09 2.65 -31.49
CA ARG A 638 33.44 3.19 -32.83
C ARG A 638 34.59 4.19 -32.79
N ALA A 639 34.71 4.95 -31.70
CA ALA A 639 35.81 5.89 -31.49
C ALA A 639 37.10 5.23 -30.94
N GLY A 640 37.17 3.90 -30.89
CA GLY A 640 38.36 3.17 -30.41
C GLY A 640 38.49 3.08 -28.88
N GLN A 641 37.52 3.58 -28.11
CA GLN A 641 37.49 3.52 -26.64
C GLN A 641 36.94 2.17 -26.16
N ILE A 642 37.63 1.08 -26.55
CA ILE A 642 37.16 -0.31 -26.40
C ILE A 642 36.95 -0.69 -24.93
N ARG A 643 37.83 -0.24 -24.02
CA ARG A 643 37.75 -0.58 -22.59
C ARG A 643 36.50 -0.01 -21.93
N VAL A 644 36.21 1.28 -22.16
CA VAL A 644 35.00 1.94 -21.65
C VAL A 644 33.75 1.25 -22.21
N ALA A 645 33.70 0.99 -23.51
CA ALA A 645 32.57 0.29 -24.13
C ALA A 645 32.36 -1.11 -23.54
N ASN A 646 33.43 -1.87 -23.30
CA ASN A 646 33.34 -3.18 -22.65
C ASN A 646 32.74 -3.07 -21.24
N ILE A 647 33.11 -2.06 -20.44
CA ILE A 647 32.56 -1.88 -19.10
C ILE A 647 31.05 -1.60 -19.14
N LEU A 648 30.62 -0.71 -20.04
CA LEU A 648 29.21 -0.39 -20.24
C LEU A 648 28.41 -1.63 -20.65
N ASP A 649 28.93 -2.37 -21.62
CA ASP A 649 28.33 -3.58 -22.16
C ASP A 649 28.21 -4.70 -21.10
N GLU A 650 29.25 -4.91 -20.29
CA GLU A 650 29.26 -5.91 -19.21
C GLU A 650 28.26 -5.58 -18.11
N LYS A 651 28.23 -4.33 -17.64
CA LYS A 651 27.26 -3.91 -16.63
C LYS A 651 25.83 -3.93 -17.15
N MET A 652 25.62 -3.66 -18.45
CA MET A 652 24.31 -3.78 -19.09
C MET A 652 23.83 -5.23 -19.07
N LEU A 653 24.72 -6.18 -19.39
CA LEU A 653 24.43 -7.61 -19.32
C LEU A 653 24.12 -8.06 -17.89
N ASP A 654 24.89 -7.60 -16.90
CA ASP A 654 24.65 -7.91 -15.49
C ASP A 654 23.30 -7.33 -15.01
N GLN A 655 23.02 -6.06 -15.32
CA GLN A 655 21.74 -5.41 -15.01
C GLN A 655 20.56 -6.15 -15.65
N PHE A 656 20.69 -6.57 -16.91
CA PHE A 656 19.67 -7.36 -17.61
C PHE A 656 19.44 -8.71 -16.93
N LEU A 657 20.50 -9.43 -16.54
CA LEU A 657 20.37 -10.70 -15.83
C LEU A 657 19.77 -10.56 -14.44
N GLU A 658 20.05 -9.46 -13.75
CA GLU A 658 19.47 -9.14 -12.45
C GLU A 658 18.02 -8.69 -12.53
N SER A 659 17.57 -8.12 -13.66
CA SER A 659 16.19 -7.67 -13.84
C SER A 659 15.21 -8.81 -14.16
N LEU A 660 15.69 -9.98 -14.56
CA LEU A 660 14.85 -11.14 -14.90
C LEU A 660 13.96 -11.59 -13.72
N PRO A 661 12.71 -12.00 -13.98
CA PRO A 661 11.80 -12.48 -12.95
C PRO A 661 12.37 -13.65 -12.14
N ARG A 662 12.10 -13.66 -10.84
CA ARG A 662 12.43 -14.77 -9.92
C ARG A 662 11.16 -15.24 -9.22
N PRO A 663 11.08 -16.51 -8.78
CA PRO A 663 9.87 -17.07 -8.15
C PRO A 663 9.31 -16.22 -6.99
N ASP A 664 10.19 -15.52 -6.27
CA ASP A 664 9.83 -14.79 -5.04
C ASP A 664 9.92 -13.25 -5.18
N GLU A 665 10.30 -12.72 -6.34
CA GLU A 665 10.53 -11.28 -6.53
C GLU A 665 9.68 -10.71 -7.68
N ARG A 666 8.84 -9.70 -7.38
CA ARG A 666 8.23 -8.85 -8.42
C ARG A 666 9.27 -7.91 -9.00
N ARG A 667 9.84 -8.28 -10.15
CA ARG A 667 10.63 -7.37 -10.98
C ARG A 667 9.98 -7.24 -12.35
N ILE A 668 9.55 -6.03 -12.68
CA ILE A 668 9.08 -5.69 -14.02
C ILE A 668 10.32 -5.31 -14.83
N SER A 669 10.83 -6.23 -15.64
CA SER A 669 11.88 -5.92 -16.61
C SER A 669 11.21 -5.27 -17.82
N PHE A 670 11.25 -3.94 -17.91
CA PHE A 670 10.64 -3.21 -19.02
C PHE A 670 11.71 -2.69 -19.98
N ILE A 671 12.05 -3.48 -21.00
CA ILE A 671 12.74 -2.97 -22.19
C ILE A 671 11.67 -2.52 -23.17
N PRO A 672 11.54 -1.21 -23.47
CA PRO A 672 10.54 -0.72 -24.42
C PRO A 672 10.68 -1.41 -25.79
N SER A 673 9.55 -1.77 -26.41
CA SER A 673 9.51 -2.51 -27.69
C SER A 673 10.37 -1.88 -28.80
N GLU A 674 10.32 -0.56 -28.93
CA GLU A 674 11.11 0.24 -29.87
C GLU A 674 12.64 0.09 -29.67
N SER A 675 13.06 -0.28 -28.46
CA SER A 675 14.47 -0.41 -28.06
C SER A 675 14.97 -1.85 -28.00
N ARG A 676 14.07 -2.84 -28.03
CA ARG A 676 14.43 -4.26 -27.83
C ARG A 676 15.47 -4.75 -28.82
N SER A 677 15.33 -4.41 -30.11
CA SER A 677 16.26 -4.86 -31.15
C SER A 677 17.70 -4.38 -30.89
N SER A 678 17.89 -3.09 -30.58
CA SER A 678 19.22 -2.54 -30.32
C SER A 678 19.82 -3.05 -29.02
N VAL A 679 19.01 -3.19 -27.98
CA VAL A 679 19.42 -3.73 -26.68
C VAL A 679 19.82 -5.20 -26.80
N PHE A 680 18.99 -6.04 -27.41
CA PHE A 680 19.29 -7.47 -27.58
C PHE A 680 20.53 -7.66 -28.44
N SER A 681 20.67 -6.92 -29.54
CA SER A 681 21.86 -7.02 -30.38
C SER A 681 23.15 -6.59 -29.66
N ASN A 682 23.08 -5.56 -28.79
CA ASN A 682 24.20 -5.19 -27.93
C ASN A 682 24.54 -6.31 -26.94
N ILE A 683 23.54 -6.84 -26.22
CA ILE A 683 23.74 -7.94 -25.26
C ILE A 683 24.32 -9.18 -25.96
N SER A 684 23.77 -9.57 -27.11
CA SER A 684 24.27 -10.67 -27.95
C SER A 684 25.74 -10.44 -28.34
N SER A 685 26.07 -9.24 -28.79
CA SER A 685 27.45 -8.85 -29.14
C SER A 685 28.40 -8.93 -27.94
N THR A 686 27.92 -8.56 -26.75
CA THR A 686 28.68 -8.67 -25.49
C THR A 686 28.97 -10.11 -25.13
N ILE A 687 27.98 -10.99 -25.25
CA ILE A 687 28.14 -12.43 -25.00
C ILE A 687 29.09 -13.05 -26.03
N LEU A 688 28.99 -12.66 -27.31
CA LEU A 688 29.87 -13.15 -28.39
C LEU A 688 31.35 -12.82 -28.16
N ARG A 689 31.65 -11.73 -27.44
CA ARG A 689 33.03 -11.35 -27.07
C ARG A 689 33.59 -12.15 -25.90
N LYS A 690 32.78 -12.93 -25.18
CA LYS A 690 33.25 -13.82 -24.12
C LYS A 690 34.10 -14.94 -24.72
N PRO A 691 35.14 -15.44 -24.02
CA PRO A 691 36.01 -16.51 -24.53
C PRO A 691 35.27 -17.78 -24.97
N ASN A 692 34.09 -18.05 -24.39
CA ASN A 692 33.23 -19.15 -24.79
C ASN A 692 31.76 -18.74 -24.63
N ALA A 693 31.23 -18.08 -25.65
CA ALA A 693 29.87 -17.52 -25.68
C ALA A 693 28.79 -18.57 -25.42
N THR A 694 28.92 -19.76 -26.02
CA THR A 694 27.96 -20.86 -25.83
C THR A 694 27.98 -21.38 -24.39
N ASN A 695 29.16 -21.59 -23.79
CA ASN A 695 29.26 -21.97 -22.37
C ASN A 695 28.71 -20.90 -21.42
N PHE A 696 28.82 -19.61 -21.77
CA PHE A 696 28.21 -18.55 -21.00
C PHE A 696 26.68 -18.70 -20.98
N LEU A 697 26.05 -18.91 -22.14
CA LEU A 697 24.61 -19.14 -22.22
C LEU A 697 24.16 -20.36 -21.40
N LEU A 698 24.90 -21.47 -21.52
CA LEU A 698 24.64 -22.69 -20.74
C LEU A 698 24.69 -22.46 -19.22
N ARG A 699 25.59 -21.60 -18.73
CA ARG A 699 25.76 -21.34 -17.30
C ARG A 699 24.84 -20.25 -16.77
N SER A 700 24.60 -19.21 -17.56
CA SER A 700 23.92 -17.99 -17.10
C SER A 700 22.46 -17.94 -17.54
N PHE A 701 22.16 -18.32 -18.79
CA PHE A 701 20.81 -18.19 -19.35
C PHE A 701 19.98 -19.46 -19.16
N ASN A 702 20.53 -20.65 -19.41
CA ASN A 702 19.76 -21.89 -19.33
C ASN A 702 19.08 -22.12 -17.97
N PRO A 703 19.76 -21.91 -16.81
CA PRO A 703 19.08 -22.06 -15.51
C PRO A 703 17.93 -21.07 -15.33
N ARG A 704 18.07 -19.84 -15.84
CA ARG A 704 17.03 -18.82 -15.81
C ARG A 704 15.86 -19.20 -16.72
N MET A 705 16.14 -19.66 -17.93
CA MET A 705 15.10 -20.11 -18.86
C MET A 705 14.28 -21.27 -18.28
N HIS A 706 14.94 -22.24 -17.65
CA HIS A 706 14.25 -23.32 -16.94
C HIS A 706 13.35 -22.82 -15.81
N GLN A 707 13.83 -21.86 -15.01
CA GLN A 707 13.03 -21.25 -13.95
C GLN A 707 11.79 -20.53 -14.52
N LEU A 708 11.97 -19.74 -15.59
CA LEU A 708 10.87 -19.00 -16.23
C LEU A 708 9.81 -19.95 -16.82
N ILE A 709 10.25 -21.01 -17.51
CA ILE A 709 9.34 -22.03 -18.04
C ILE A 709 8.59 -22.73 -16.90
N SER A 710 9.29 -23.10 -15.82
CA SER A 710 8.64 -23.71 -14.65
C SER A 710 7.60 -22.79 -14.01
N LEU A 711 7.84 -21.47 -13.97
CA LEU A 711 6.87 -20.50 -13.46
C LEU A 711 5.62 -20.46 -14.33
N ILE A 712 5.79 -20.44 -15.65
CA ILE A 712 4.70 -20.41 -16.62
C ILE A 712 3.89 -21.71 -16.57
N GLU A 713 4.55 -22.87 -16.49
CA GLU A 713 3.88 -24.16 -16.48
C GLU A 713 3.16 -24.46 -15.16
N THR A 714 3.64 -23.91 -14.05
CA THR A 714 3.00 -24.11 -12.73
C THR A 714 1.80 -23.19 -12.49
N GLN A 715 1.69 -22.04 -13.18
CA GLN A 715 0.56 -21.10 -13.10
C GLN A 715 0.19 -20.66 -11.67
N ARG A 716 1.14 -20.68 -10.72
CA ARG A 716 0.86 -20.54 -9.29
C ARG A 716 0.96 -19.11 -8.77
N TYR A 717 1.43 -18.15 -9.56
CA TYR A 717 2.02 -16.93 -8.97
C TYR A 717 1.56 -15.60 -9.57
N GLY A 718 0.73 -15.57 -10.62
CA GLY A 718 0.27 -14.31 -11.22
C GLY A 718 1.40 -13.52 -11.90
N TYR A 719 2.52 -14.19 -12.19
CA TYR A 719 3.74 -13.65 -12.82
C TYR A 719 4.01 -14.28 -14.19
N GLU A 720 3.05 -15.03 -14.72
CA GLU A 720 3.23 -15.84 -15.92
C GLU A 720 3.49 -14.94 -17.14
N PHE A 721 2.94 -13.71 -17.14
CA PHE A 721 3.16 -12.73 -18.20
C PHE A 721 4.59 -12.21 -18.29
N ASP A 722 5.15 -11.77 -17.16
CA ASP A 722 6.53 -11.26 -17.08
C ASP A 722 7.53 -12.40 -17.37
N ALA A 723 7.23 -13.60 -16.86
CA ALA A 723 8.06 -14.77 -17.10
C ALA A 723 8.07 -15.17 -18.60
N HIS A 724 6.91 -15.10 -19.26
CA HIS A 724 6.80 -15.38 -20.69
C HIS A 724 7.61 -14.39 -21.52
N GLU A 725 7.46 -13.09 -21.23
CA GLU A 725 8.19 -12.05 -21.94
C GLU A 725 9.71 -12.19 -21.75
N ALA A 726 10.17 -12.33 -20.51
CA ALA A 726 11.59 -12.54 -20.21
C ALA A 726 12.14 -13.80 -20.89
N GLY A 727 11.35 -14.88 -20.93
CA GLY A 727 11.72 -16.12 -21.63
C GLY A 727 11.94 -15.89 -23.13
N LEU A 728 11.07 -15.10 -23.78
CA LEU A 728 11.25 -14.72 -25.18
C LEU A 728 12.50 -13.87 -25.40
N MET A 729 12.77 -12.90 -24.53
CA MET A 729 13.97 -12.06 -24.63
C MET A 729 15.24 -12.92 -24.56
N LEU A 730 15.32 -13.84 -23.60
CA LEU A 730 16.46 -14.76 -23.48
C LEU A 730 16.63 -15.64 -24.71
N ALA A 731 15.53 -16.12 -25.28
CA ALA A 731 15.57 -16.94 -26.50
C ALA A 731 16.07 -16.15 -27.71
N ILE A 732 15.61 -14.91 -27.90
CA ILE A 732 16.07 -14.05 -29.00
C ILE A 732 17.59 -13.83 -28.91
N ILE A 733 18.09 -13.45 -27.72
CA ILE A 733 19.52 -13.21 -27.49
C ILE A 733 20.33 -14.49 -27.71
N ALA A 734 19.89 -15.62 -27.15
CA ALA A 734 20.62 -16.88 -27.26
C ALA A 734 20.70 -17.39 -28.71
N LEU A 735 19.62 -17.27 -29.48
CA LEU A 735 19.60 -17.64 -30.89
C LEU A 735 20.49 -16.73 -31.76
N GLU A 736 20.52 -15.43 -31.49
CA GLU A 736 21.45 -14.50 -32.15
C GLU A 736 22.91 -14.88 -31.87
N VAL A 737 23.25 -15.14 -30.60
CA VAL A 737 24.59 -15.62 -30.22
C VAL A 737 24.92 -16.96 -30.88
N ALA A 738 23.99 -17.92 -30.90
CA ALA A 738 24.21 -19.22 -31.52
C ALA A 738 24.44 -19.11 -33.04
N THR A 739 23.80 -18.15 -33.71
CA THR A 739 23.96 -17.89 -35.14
C THR A 739 25.30 -17.21 -35.44
N SER A 740 25.68 -16.22 -34.63
CA SER A 740 26.87 -15.39 -34.89
C SER A 740 28.16 -15.90 -34.26
N SER A 741 28.10 -16.90 -33.36
CA SER A 741 29.30 -17.39 -32.68
C SER A 741 30.18 -18.22 -33.61
N THR A 742 31.43 -17.79 -33.76
CA THR A 742 32.52 -18.57 -34.38
C THR A 742 33.29 -19.41 -33.36
N ALA A 743 33.00 -19.23 -32.06
CA ALA A 743 33.69 -19.87 -30.95
C ALA A 743 32.88 -21.08 -30.43
N GLY A 744 33.37 -22.29 -30.71
CA GLY A 744 32.77 -23.55 -30.29
C GLY A 744 32.67 -24.57 -31.43
N SER A 745 32.41 -25.83 -31.12
CA SER A 745 32.10 -26.82 -32.16
C SER A 745 30.71 -26.54 -32.75
N LEU A 746 30.54 -26.83 -34.04
CA LEU A 746 29.24 -26.76 -34.72
C LEU A 746 28.17 -27.53 -33.92
N GLN A 747 28.52 -28.72 -33.44
CA GLN A 747 27.66 -29.57 -32.61
C GLN A 747 27.16 -28.87 -31.34
N SER A 748 28.00 -28.07 -30.66
CA SER A 748 27.57 -27.32 -29.48
C SER A 748 26.58 -26.21 -29.83
N ARG A 749 26.74 -25.56 -30.98
CA ARG A 749 25.80 -24.53 -31.47
C ARG A 749 24.46 -25.15 -31.88
N GLU A 750 24.49 -26.30 -32.56
CA GLU A 750 23.30 -27.07 -32.95
C GLU A 750 22.51 -27.55 -31.72
N GLY A 751 23.19 -28.09 -30.71
CA GLY A 751 22.58 -28.53 -29.47
C GLY A 751 21.93 -27.39 -28.69
N LEU A 752 22.67 -26.29 -28.47
CA LEU A 752 22.14 -25.09 -27.82
C LEU A 752 20.91 -24.54 -28.56
N THR A 753 20.99 -24.44 -29.88
CA THR A 753 19.88 -23.95 -30.70
C THR A 753 18.64 -24.84 -30.56
N THR A 754 18.84 -26.16 -30.61
CA THR A 754 17.74 -27.13 -30.47
C THR A 754 17.02 -26.98 -29.12
N ASP A 755 17.77 -26.78 -28.03
CA ASP A 755 17.20 -26.51 -26.71
C ASP A 755 16.34 -25.24 -26.70
N TYR A 756 16.83 -24.15 -27.29
CA TYR A 756 16.08 -22.90 -27.37
C TYR A 756 14.85 -22.97 -28.29
N ILE A 757 14.90 -23.72 -29.40
CA ILE A 757 13.71 -24.01 -30.22
C ILE A 757 12.67 -24.72 -29.36
N HIS A 758 13.06 -25.76 -28.62
CA HIS A 758 12.15 -26.49 -27.73
C HIS A 758 11.56 -25.61 -26.62
N TRP A 759 12.36 -24.72 -26.03
CA TRP A 759 11.89 -23.79 -25.02
C TRP A 759 10.94 -22.74 -25.57
N VAL A 760 11.17 -22.21 -26.77
CA VAL A 760 10.21 -21.33 -27.44
C VAL A 760 8.89 -22.07 -27.69
N GLY A 761 8.94 -23.32 -28.16
CA GLY A 761 7.76 -24.17 -28.25
C GLY A 761 6.98 -24.24 -26.94
N ARG A 762 7.68 -24.52 -25.82
CA ARG A 762 7.05 -24.57 -24.47
C ARG A 762 6.47 -23.23 -24.02
N LEU A 763 7.18 -22.12 -24.25
CA LEU A 763 6.65 -20.78 -23.97
C LEU A 763 5.33 -20.53 -24.72
N MET A 764 5.27 -20.99 -25.97
CA MET A 764 4.11 -20.86 -26.86
C MET A 764 2.94 -21.81 -26.56
N ARG A 765 3.10 -22.76 -25.63
CA ARG A 765 2.01 -23.60 -25.10
C ARG A 765 1.22 -22.96 -23.96
N SER A 766 1.70 -21.85 -23.41
CA SER A 766 1.19 -21.33 -22.13
C SER A 766 -0.22 -20.74 -22.22
N SER A 767 -0.98 -20.78 -21.12
CA SER A 767 -2.28 -20.10 -21.03
C SER A 767 -2.16 -18.59 -21.26
N VAL A 768 -1.03 -17.99 -20.85
CA VAL A 768 -0.65 -16.60 -21.16
C VAL A 768 -0.73 -16.30 -22.65
N VAL A 769 -0.25 -17.24 -23.47
CA VAL A 769 -0.23 -17.09 -24.93
C VAL A 769 -1.64 -17.18 -25.52
N SER A 770 -2.50 -18.04 -24.96
CA SER A 770 -3.91 -18.09 -25.37
C SER A 770 -4.66 -16.77 -25.11
N VAL A 771 -4.25 -16.01 -24.09
CA VAL A 771 -4.79 -14.67 -23.80
C VAL A 771 -4.14 -13.59 -24.66
N LYS A 772 -2.79 -13.54 -24.71
CA LYS A 772 -2.05 -12.48 -25.43
C LYS A 772 -2.18 -12.52 -26.95
N TYR A 773 -2.30 -13.73 -27.51
CA TYR A 773 -2.16 -13.97 -28.95
C TYR A 773 -3.39 -14.62 -29.58
N SER A 774 -4.56 -14.46 -28.95
CA SER A 774 -5.84 -14.99 -29.44
C SER A 774 -6.18 -14.47 -30.85
N GLU A 775 -6.79 -15.34 -31.66
CA GLU A 775 -7.31 -14.99 -32.99
C GLU A 775 -8.66 -14.28 -32.81
N GLY A 776 -8.64 -12.98 -32.47
CA GLY A 776 -9.88 -12.19 -32.38
C GLY A 776 -9.79 -10.84 -31.68
N GLU A 777 -8.78 -10.61 -30.84
CA GLU A 777 -8.63 -9.36 -30.09
C GLU A 777 -7.58 -8.40 -30.71
N ILE A 778 -7.74 -7.09 -30.44
CA ILE A 778 -6.77 -6.06 -30.84
C ILE A 778 -5.47 -6.33 -30.09
N LEU A 779 -4.48 -6.87 -30.79
CA LEU A 779 -3.18 -7.14 -30.21
C LEU A 779 -2.48 -5.83 -29.85
N ILE A 780 -1.92 -5.81 -28.64
CA ILE A 780 -0.99 -4.77 -28.23
C ILE A 780 0.21 -4.83 -29.20
N PRO A 781 0.51 -3.76 -29.96
CA PRO A 781 1.52 -3.76 -31.03
C PRO A 781 2.88 -4.33 -30.60
N GLU A 782 3.28 -4.06 -29.37
CA GLU A 782 4.52 -4.50 -28.75
C GLU A 782 4.65 -6.02 -28.69
N TRP A 783 3.56 -6.75 -28.41
CA TRP A 783 3.59 -8.21 -28.33
C TRP A 783 3.68 -8.86 -29.71
N SER A 784 3.09 -8.25 -30.72
CA SER A 784 3.21 -8.72 -32.11
C SER A 784 4.66 -8.59 -32.60
N GLN A 785 5.36 -7.55 -32.17
CA GLN A 785 6.76 -7.33 -32.52
C GLN A 785 7.67 -8.41 -31.93
N ASP A 786 7.44 -8.84 -30.67
CA ASP A 786 8.23 -9.91 -30.06
C ASP A 786 8.08 -11.26 -30.78
N LEU A 787 6.86 -11.62 -31.17
CA LEU A 787 6.61 -12.84 -31.95
C LEU A 787 7.30 -12.80 -33.30
N LEU A 788 7.28 -11.64 -33.96
CA LEU A 788 7.96 -11.46 -35.23
C LEU A 788 9.47 -11.57 -35.06
N MET A 789 10.04 -10.93 -34.03
CA MET A 789 11.47 -10.99 -33.73
C MET A 789 11.95 -12.42 -33.46
N ILE A 790 11.24 -13.20 -32.62
CA ILE A 790 11.65 -14.58 -32.34
C ILE A 790 11.49 -15.47 -33.58
N ALA A 791 10.44 -15.30 -34.38
CA ALA A 791 10.26 -16.05 -35.63
C ALA A 791 11.34 -15.73 -36.67
N GLN A 792 11.74 -14.47 -36.79
CA GLN A 792 12.85 -14.04 -37.65
C GLN A 792 14.16 -14.68 -37.19
N ARG A 793 14.48 -14.64 -35.89
CA ARG A 793 15.69 -15.30 -35.36
C ARG A 793 15.69 -16.80 -35.61
N LEU A 794 14.56 -17.48 -35.41
CA LEU A 794 14.43 -18.90 -35.72
C LEU A 794 14.67 -19.21 -37.20
N SER A 795 14.17 -18.37 -38.11
CA SER A 795 14.41 -18.50 -39.54
C SER A 795 15.89 -18.28 -39.90
N GLU A 796 16.53 -17.26 -39.32
CA GLU A 796 17.96 -17.00 -39.50
C GLU A 796 18.82 -18.18 -39.05
N VAL A 797 18.52 -18.76 -37.89
CA VAL A 797 19.29 -19.90 -37.36
C VAL A 797 19.08 -21.15 -38.21
N SER A 798 17.86 -21.39 -38.70
CA SER A 798 17.57 -22.48 -39.63
C SER A 798 18.34 -22.34 -40.95
N ARG A 799 18.54 -21.11 -41.43
CA ARG A 799 19.35 -20.84 -42.62
C ARG A 799 20.84 -21.11 -42.37
N GLU A 800 21.36 -20.73 -41.21
CA GLU A 800 22.79 -20.82 -40.90
C GLU A 800 23.23 -22.24 -40.49
N LEU A 801 22.44 -22.93 -39.67
CA LEU A 801 22.78 -24.26 -39.15
C LEU A 801 22.16 -25.42 -39.96
N GLY A 802 21.28 -25.10 -40.90
CA GLY A 802 20.74 -26.07 -41.87
C GLY A 802 19.71 -27.04 -41.30
N SER A 803 19.53 -28.17 -42.00
CA SER A 803 18.45 -29.14 -41.77
C SER A 803 18.57 -29.96 -40.48
N VAL A 804 19.69 -29.86 -39.76
CA VAL A 804 19.88 -30.51 -38.46
C VAL A 804 18.83 -30.06 -37.43
N LEU A 805 18.25 -28.87 -37.63
CA LEU A 805 17.21 -28.29 -36.76
C LEU A 805 15.78 -28.65 -37.19
N ASP A 806 15.59 -29.25 -38.37
CA ASP A 806 14.25 -29.58 -38.90
C ASP A 806 13.43 -30.44 -37.92
N PRO A 807 14.00 -31.45 -37.22
CA PRO A 807 13.24 -32.21 -36.22
C PRO A 807 12.74 -31.35 -35.05
N ALA A 808 13.47 -30.29 -34.68
CA ALA A 808 13.08 -29.39 -33.61
C ALA A 808 11.95 -28.45 -34.04
N PHE A 809 11.99 -27.96 -35.29
CA PHE A 809 10.91 -27.19 -35.89
C PHE A 809 9.64 -28.02 -36.09
N ALA A 810 9.77 -29.26 -36.60
CA ALA A 810 8.66 -30.19 -36.76
C ALA A 810 7.90 -30.39 -35.43
N ARG A 811 8.61 -30.50 -34.31
CA ARG A 811 7.97 -30.60 -32.98
C ARG A 811 7.15 -29.37 -32.58
N ILE A 812 7.51 -28.17 -33.03
CA ILE A 812 6.68 -26.96 -32.79
C ILE A 812 5.43 -27.01 -33.68
N ASP A 813 5.60 -27.40 -34.95
CA ASP A 813 4.52 -27.44 -35.93
C ASP A 813 3.48 -28.54 -35.61
N ASP A 814 3.95 -29.73 -35.22
CA ASP A 814 3.10 -30.89 -34.90
C ASP A 814 2.37 -30.75 -33.55
N ASP A 815 2.80 -29.84 -32.68
CA ASP A 815 2.28 -29.73 -31.32
C ASP A 815 0.98 -28.91 -31.26
N PRO A 816 -0.18 -29.53 -30.95
CA PRO A 816 -1.47 -28.85 -31.03
C PRO A 816 -1.63 -27.72 -30.00
N TRP A 817 -0.78 -27.66 -28.98
CA TRP A 817 -0.88 -26.67 -27.90
C TRP A 817 -0.08 -25.39 -28.18
N VAL A 818 0.84 -25.41 -29.14
CA VAL A 818 1.55 -24.19 -29.57
C VAL A 818 0.58 -23.25 -30.29
N SER A 819 0.61 -21.96 -29.93
CA SER A 819 -0.21 -20.92 -30.57
C SER A 819 -0.26 -21.04 -32.10
N PRO A 820 -1.47 -21.20 -32.69
CA PRO A 820 -1.65 -21.23 -34.15
C PRO A 820 -1.08 -19.97 -34.83
N ARG A 821 -1.25 -18.81 -34.19
CA ARG A 821 -0.71 -17.54 -34.67
C ARG A 821 0.81 -17.54 -34.74
N PHE A 822 1.48 -18.06 -33.71
CA PHE A 822 2.94 -18.19 -33.75
C PHE A 822 3.38 -19.16 -34.85
N LYS A 823 2.71 -20.31 -35.03
CA LYS A 823 3.01 -21.23 -36.14
C LYS A 823 2.87 -20.55 -37.50
N SER A 824 1.82 -19.76 -37.70
CA SER A 824 1.60 -19.00 -38.94
C SER A 824 2.72 -17.97 -39.21
N ILE A 825 3.13 -17.21 -38.20
CA ILE A 825 4.23 -16.24 -38.30
C ILE A 825 5.57 -16.96 -38.55
N LEU A 826 5.82 -18.07 -37.86
CA LEU A 826 7.03 -18.88 -38.01
C LEU A 826 7.10 -19.52 -39.41
N ALA A 827 6.01 -20.11 -39.88
CA ALA A 827 5.91 -20.67 -41.23
C ALA A 827 6.18 -19.59 -42.29
N SER A 828 5.54 -18.43 -42.17
CA SER A 828 5.76 -17.29 -43.08
C SER A 828 7.24 -16.83 -43.08
N SER A 829 7.86 -16.81 -41.90
CA SER A 829 9.27 -16.42 -41.74
C SER A 829 10.22 -17.47 -42.31
N LEU A 830 9.87 -18.76 -42.26
CA LEU A 830 10.63 -19.87 -42.84
C LEU A 830 10.43 -20.00 -44.36
N THR A 831 9.26 -19.61 -44.91
CA THR A 831 9.00 -19.67 -46.35
C THR A 831 9.67 -18.55 -47.14
N ASN A 832 9.98 -17.42 -46.52
CA ASN A 832 10.83 -16.36 -47.11
C ASN A 832 12.31 -16.80 -47.31
N LYS A 833 12.59 -18.12 -47.30
CA LYS A 833 13.87 -18.77 -47.64
C LYS A 833 14.18 -18.80 -49.14
N ILE A 834 13.20 -18.48 -50.00
CA ILE A 834 13.31 -18.46 -51.46
C ILE A 834 13.26 -17.02 -51.93
#